data_AF-A0A8H7MDL5-F1
#
_entry.id   AF-A0A8H7MDL5-F1
#
_cell.length_a   1.000
_cell.length_b   1.000
_cell.length_c   1.000
_cell.angle_alpha   90.00
_cell.angle_beta   90.00
_cell.angle_gamma   90.00
#
_symmetry.space_group_name_H-M   'P 1'
#
loop_
_entity.id
_entity.type
_entity.pdbx_description
1 polymer ?
#
loop_
_entity_poly.entity_id
_entity_poly.type
_entity_poly.pdbx_seq_one_letter_code
_entity_poly.pdbx_strand_id
1 'polypeptide(L)'
;MSTDTMKAVVFHGPGKVTVEDRPIPKIKDDGDIIVKVDKTALCGSELHVFRGHQPSGTGFVMGHEFTGHVHEVGSSVKSVKVGDRVVSPFTTSCGECFYCQHGFSSRCTKSLLLGSTVLDGAQAQFVRVPTADGTVMKAPPKIKDEALVLMADIFPTGMFAAKNGFKHSTPEEIKESVVVLIGCGPVALCALCNITDYNPKHILAIDSVPSRLELAKSLGAEPWNFQTDREGLNQRVKELTDGRGADIVIEVVGLSPALRMGYELLRPWGVISSVGVHNGEIPWNGNEAYGKNLRVQMGRCPVRSIFAEALESLERHQDRLGFMADKIMPLSEAVEGYDMFDKMKVQKTCPQILPGLVWLRRLVTSLDRLLAPVRRRLSSSSSSSTSNISLSSALFLSRWPIRTDHLSPATFVIACPLPPASPSPHFLGHSYNMSAEDAQNSAGNANAIADQLDRLNVDGEAADVTPRTEQEYAESQLTLRAIVSSKEAGVIIGKAGKNVADLRDETGVRAGVSKVVQGVHDRVLSVTGSLSGISKAYGLVAKGLLDGAPSMGMGGVIRSDGTHPIRLLISHNQMGTIIGRQGLKIKQIQDASGVRMVAQKEMLPQSTERIVEVQGSPSGIEKAIWEIGKCLIDDHERGYGTVLYNPAVRVQPGAGPLTTNNGGAPAGLNSGRSYNRTGHGADFSDSPPSTFQRRSGSDAANRPPPPTHTEDGEKMQTQNISIPSDMVGCIIGRGGSKISEIRKTSGARISIAKAPHDDTGERMFTITGSASANEKALYLLYENLEAEKMRRSQAQD
;
A
#
# COMPACT_ATOMS: atom_id res chain seq x y z
N MET A 1 3.55 -9.60 44.97
CA MET A 1 3.26 -8.15 45.09
C MET A 1 2.00 -7.86 44.28
N SER A 2 1.21 -6.83 44.61
CA SER A 2 0.17 -6.34 43.68
C SER A 2 0.88 -5.71 42.49
N THR A 3 0.72 -6.27 41.30
CA THR A 3 1.06 -5.57 40.06
C THR A 3 -0.15 -4.75 39.68
N ASP A 4 -0.13 -3.46 39.99
CA ASP A 4 -1.24 -2.57 39.67
C ASP A 4 -1.46 -2.53 38.15
N THR A 5 -2.69 -2.84 37.74
CA THR A 5 -3.08 -3.00 36.34
C THR A 5 -3.92 -1.82 35.84
N MET A 6 -3.98 -1.71 34.52
CA MET A 6 -4.82 -0.79 33.77
C MET A 6 -5.52 -1.52 32.63
N LYS A 7 -6.69 -1.02 32.23
CA LYS A 7 -7.30 -1.39 30.95
C LYS A 7 -6.54 -0.77 29.79
N ALA A 8 -6.30 -1.58 28.75
CA ALA A 8 -5.61 -1.21 27.52
C ALA A 8 -6.20 -1.95 26.31
N VAL A 9 -6.16 -1.33 25.13
CA VAL A 9 -6.52 -1.96 23.85
C VAL A 9 -5.28 -2.63 23.27
N VAL A 10 -5.28 -3.96 23.18
CA VAL A 10 -4.14 -4.77 22.72
C VAL A 10 -4.40 -5.29 21.31
N PHE A 11 -3.38 -5.26 20.45
CA PHE A 11 -3.44 -5.77 19.07
C PHE A 11 -3.00 -7.23 18.99
N HIS A 12 -3.83 -8.07 18.36
CA HIS A 12 -3.65 -9.52 18.25
C HIS A 12 -3.61 -10.02 16.80
N GLY A 13 -3.32 -9.12 15.85
CA GLY A 13 -3.27 -9.41 14.42
C GLY A 13 -4.46 -8.84 13.64
N PRO A 14 -4.50 -9.02 12.30
CA PRO A 14 -5.52 -8.43 11.44
C PRO A 14 -6.95 -8.72 11.91
N GLY A 15 -7.79 -7.69 11.93
CA GLY A 15 -9.17 -7.70 12.41
C GLY A 15 -9.34 -7.84 13.93
N LYS A 16 -8.26 -7.98 14.72
CA LYS A 16 -8.34 -8.46 16.11
C LYS A 16 -7.67 -7.50 17.11
N VAL A 17 -8.52 -6.79 17.85
CA VAL A 17 -8.15 -6.04 19.06
C VAL A 17 -9.02 -6.45 20.24
N THR A 18 -8.48 -6.36 21.45
CA THR A 18 -9.14 -6.73 22.72
C THR A 18 -8.92 -5.65 23.78
N VAL A 19 -9.78 -5.57 24.79
CA VAL A 19 -9.57 -4.70 25.97
C VAL A 19 -9.13 -5.58 27.14
N GLU A 20 -7.88 -5.42 27.57
CA GLU A 20 -7.20 -6.31 28.52
C GLU A 20 -6.66 -5.57 29.74
N ASP A 21 -6.40 -6.31 30.82
CA ASP A 21 -5.62 -5.81 31.96
C ASP A 21 -4.13 -5.95 31.66
N ARG A 22 -3.42 -4.82 31.64
CA ARG A 22 -1.97 -4.74 31.44
C ARG A 22 -1.33 -4.07 32.67
N PRO A 23 -0.06 -4.37 33.03
CA PRO A 23 0.63 -3.65 34.09
C PRO A 23 0.67 -2.14 33.81
N ILE A 24 0.51 -1.29 34.83
CA ILE A 24 0.73 0.15 34.69
C ILE A 24 2.22 0.37 34.32
N PRO A 25 2.52 1.07 33.22
CA PRO A 25 3.90 1.29 32.78
C PRO A 25 4.70 2.10 33.81
N LYS A 26 5.99 1.83 33.87
CA LYS A 26 6.96 2.50 34.73
C LYS A 26 7.99 3.26 33.90
N ILE A 27 8.56 4.29 34.53
CA ILE A 27 9.77 4.96 34.04
C ILE A 27 10.84 3.88 33.82
N LYS A 28 11.42 3.83 32.61
CA LYS A 28 12.60 2.99 32.30
C LYS A 28 13.84 3.86 32.14
N ASP A 29 13.66 5.05 31.56
CA ASP A 29 14.72 6.00 31.22
C ASP A 29 14.47 7.33 31.97
N ASP A 30 15.52 8.01 32.45
CA ASP A 30 15.38 9.29 33.19
C ASP A 30 14.73 10.44 32.40
N GLY A 31 14.60 10.29 31.07
CA GLY A 31 13.89 11.20 30.18
C GLY A 31 12.43 10.84 29.91
N ASP A 32 11.89 9.79 30.55
CA ASP A 32 10.49 9.37 30.41
C ASP A 32 9.53 10.23 31.25
N ILE A 33 8.26 10.22 30.85
CA ILE A 33 7.13 10.44 31.75
C ILE A 33 6.11 9.30 31.64
N ILE A 34 5.34 9.08 32.70
CA ILE A 34 4.07 8.35 32.62
C ILE A 34 2.94 9.38 32.60
N VAL A 35 2.06 9.30 31.60
CA VAL A 35 0.86 10.13 31.49
C VAL A 35 -0.36 9.28 31.80
N LYS A 36 -1.22 9.75 32.71
CA LYS A 36 -2.58 9.22 32.88
C LYS A 36 -3.44 9.80 31.75
N VAL A 37 -3.99 8.94 30.91
CA VAL A 37 -4.75 9.36 29.72
C VAL A 37 -6.17 9.74 30.13
N ASP A 38 -6.64 10.90 29.68
CA ASP A 38 -8.04 11.33 29.84
C ASP A 38 -8.87 10.98 28.60
N LYS A 39 -8.26 11.21 27.42
CA LYS A 39 -8.84 11.01 26.09
C LYS A 39 -7.76 10.54 25.13
N THR A 40 -8.10 9.54 24.33
CA THR A 40 -7.35 9.10 23.15
C THR A 40 -8.27 9.15 21.92
N ALA A 41 -7.73 8.96 20.73
CA ALA A 41 -8.51 8.84 19.51
C ALA A 41 -8.00 7.70 18.61
N LEU A 42 -8.85 7.30 17.68
CA LEU A 42 -8.52 6.35 16.61
C LEU A 42 -8.05 7.10 15.36
N CYS A 43 -6.90 6.74 14.81
CA CYS A 43 -6.39 7.33 13.56
C CYS A 43 -6.55 6.38 12.37
N GLY A 44 -6.75 6.94 11.16
CA GLY A 44 -6.89 6.16 9.93
C GLY A 44 -5.63 5.36 9.59
N SER A 45 -4.46 5.80 10.08
CA SER A 45 -3.19 5.07 10.01
C SER A 45 -3.23 3.76 10.79
N GLU A 46 -3.90 3.72 11.95
CA GLU A 46 -4.08 2.52 12.76
C GLU A 46 -4.93 1.46 12.04
N LEU A 47 -5.84 1.89 11.17
CA LEU A 47 -6.61 0.98 10.32
C LEU A 47 -5.75 0.26 9.28
N HIS A 48 -4.57 0.76 8.89
CA HIS A 48 -3.67 -0.02 8.02
C HIS A 48 -3.09 -1.24 8.75
N VAL A 49 -2.73 -1.08 10.03
CA VAL A 49 -2.26 -2.18 10.88
C VAL A 49 -3.43 -3.11 11.23
N PHE A 50 -4.57 -2.55 11.65
CA PHE A 50 -5.76 -3.33 11.99
C PHE A 50 -6.28 -4.16 10.81
N ARG A 51 -6.24 -3.67 9.57
CA ARG A 51 -6.64 -4.42 8.36
C ARG A 51 -5.57 -5.37 7.83
N GLY A 52 -4.35 -5.37 8.39
CA GLY A 52 -3.21 -6.10 7.83
C GLY A 52 -2.65 -5.53 6.53
N HIS A 53 -3.08 -4.34 6.09
CA HIS A 53 -2.50 -3.63 4.93
C HIS A 53 -1.06 -3.16 5.19
N GLN A 54 -0.68 -3.02 6.46
CA GLN A 54 0.69 -2.80 6.91
C GLN A 54 1.06 -3.96 7.86
N PRO A 55 2.06 -4.79 7.51
CA PRO A 55 2.59 -5.81 8.41
C PRO A 55 3.07 -5.22 9.74
N SER A 56 2.74 -5.89 10.84
CA SER A 56 3.13 -5.53 12.20
C SER A 56 3.14 -6.78 13.08
N GLY A 57 3.91 -6.76 14.17
CA GLY A 57 3.82 -7.77 15.22
C GLY A 57 2.55 -7.60 16.07
N THR A 58 2.45 -8.31 17.19
CA THR A 58 1.27 -8.34 18.08
C THR A 58 1.66 -8.13 19.54
N GLY A 59 0.68 -8.08 20.44
CA GLY A 59 0.88 -8.02 21.89
C GLY A 59 1.18 -6.63 22.48
N PHE A 60 1.24 -5.60 21.64
CA PHE A 60 1.41 -4.20 22.04
C PHE A 60 0.05 -3.47 22.17
N VAL A 61 0.05 -2.38 22.94
CA VAL A 61 -1.11 -1.50 23.17
C VAL A 61 -1.25 -0.51 22.00
N MET A 62 -2.45 -0.37 21.43
CA MET A 62 -2.75 0.56 20.32
C MET A 62 -2.82 2.03 20.78
N GLY A 63 -2.97 2.98 19.85
CA GLY A 63 -3.20 4.40 20.14
C GLY A 63 -1.95 5.27 20.05
N HIS A 64 -1.96 6.26 19.15
CA HIS A 64 -0.92 7.30 19.12
C HIS A 64 -1.44 8.74 19.28
N GLU A 65 -2.75 8.95 19.27
CA GLU A 65 -3.36 10.24 19.57
C GLU A 65 -3.90 10.27 21.00
N PHE A 66 -3.40 11.17 21.86
CA PHE A 66 -3.93 11.31 23.23
C PHE A 66 -3.64 12.65 23.90
N THR A 67 -4.45 12.92 24.94
CA THR A 67 -4.26 13.98 25.92
C THR A 67 -4.42 13.41 27.33
N GLY A 68 -3.70 13.95 28.30
CA GLY A 68 -3.74 13.44 29.67
C GLY A 68 -3.08 14.36 30.69
N HIS A 69 -2.96 13.87 31.92
CA HIS A 69 -2.20 14.53 32.99
C HIS A 69 -0.97 13.71 33.35
N VAL A 70 0.17 14.38 33.54
CA VAL A 70 1.43 13.74 33.93
C VAL A 70 1.28 13.09 35.30
N HIS A 71 1.58 11.80 35.39
CA HIS A 71 1.41 10.97 36.59
C HIS A 71 2.74 10.70 37.30
N GLU A 72 3.79 10.38 36.54
CA GLU A 72 5.14 10.05 37.02
C GLU A 72 6.17 10.71 36.07
N VAL A 73 7.34 11.08 36.58
CA VAL A 73 8.34 11.89 35.85
C VAL A 73 9.75 11.36 36.14
N GLY A 74 10.52 11.06 35.09
CA GLY A 74 11.94 10.66 35.20
C GLY A 74 12.84 11.81 35.64
N SER A 75 13.99 11.51 36.25
CA SER A 75 14.78 12.51 36.99
C SER A 75 15.40 13.63 36.14
N SER A 76 15.51 13.43 34.82
CA SER A 76 16.13 14.38 33.89
C SER A 76 15.13 15.28 33.14
N VAL A 77 13.82 15.04 33.26
CA VAL A 77 12.75 15.81 32.61
C VAL A 77 12.59 17.18 33.26
N LYS A 78 12.53 18.24 32.45
CA LYS A 78 12.51 19.65 32.92
C LYS A 78 11.34 20.47 32.37
N SER A 79 10.72 20.02 31.29
CA SER A 79 9.60 20.74 30.64
C SER A 79 8.31 20.64 31.43
N VAL A 80 8.00 19.47 32.01
CA VAL A 80 6.73 19.12 32.65
C VAL A 80 6.93 18.58 34.07
N LYS A 81 5.89 18.67 34.89
CA LYS A 81 5.83 18.11 36.26
C LYS A 81 4.56 17.30 36.45
N VAL A 82 4.52 16.45 37.48
CA VAL A 82 3.31 15.73 37.90
C VAL A 82 2.13 16.70 38.07
N GLY A 83 0.97 16.33 37.50
CA GLY A 83 -0.23 17.17 37.46
C GLY A 83 -0.32 18.17 36.31
N ASP A 84 0.76 18.40 35.53
CA ASP A 84 0.63 19.19 34.30
C ASP A 84 -0.25 18.43 33.28
N ARG A 85 -1.15 19.16 32.61
CA ARG A 85 -1.94 18.63 31.49
C ARG A 85 -1.14 18.73 30.20
N VAL A 86 -1.10 17.64 29.43
CA VAL A 86 -0.25 17.49 28.23
C VAL A 86 -1.00 16.87 27.05
N VAL A 87 -0.43 17.09 25.86
CA VAL A 87 -0.72 16.39 24.61
C VAL A 87 0.61 15.93 24.01
N SER A 88 0.63 14.73 23.44
CA SER A 88 1.82 14.18 22.77
C SER A 88 1.62 14.17 21.26
N PRO A 89 2.62 14.59 20.46
CA PRO A 89 2.79 14.14 19.10
C PRO A 89 2.80 12.60 19.02
N PHE A 90 2.32 12.04 17.91
CA PHE A 90 2.22 10.59 17.70
C PHE A 90 3.57 9.84 17.64
N THR A 91 4.69 10.56 17.52
CA THR A 91 6.05 10.01 17.59
C THR A 91 6.94 10.79 18.54
N THR A 92 7.81 10.10 19.26
CA THR A 92 8.81 10.75 20.13
C THR A 92 9.83 11.55 19.31
N SER A 93 10.47 12.51 19.97
CA SER A 93 11.52 13.35 19.42
C SER A 93 12.51 13.74 20.53
N CYS A 94 13.80 13.67 20.26
CA CYS A 94 14.85 13.97 21.26
C CYS A 94 15.18 15.46 21.43
N GLY A 95 14.66 16.34 20.56
CA GLY A 95 15.01 17.78 20.52
C GLY A 95 16.43 18.11 20.03
N GLU A 96 17.42 17.26 20.32
CA GLU A 96 18.85 17.54 20.17
C GLU A 96 19.47 17.19 18.80
N CYS A 97 18.95 16.19 18.07
CA CYS A 97 19.63 15.70 16.85
C CYS A 97 19.47 16.66 15.66
N PHE A 98 20.33 16.53 14.64
CA PHE A 98 20.28 17.32 13.40
C PHE A 98 18.85 17.55 12.87
N TYR A 99 18.07 16.49 12.70
CA TYR A 99 16.68 16.60 12.21
C TYR A 99 15.75 17.36 13.16
N CYS A 100 15.90 17.24 14.48
CA CYS A 100 15.11 18.01 15.45
C CYS A 100 15.45 19.51 15.35
N GLN A 101 16.75 19.84 15.35
CA GLN A 101 17.26 21.22 15.32
C GLN A 101 16.85 21.96 14.03
N HIS A 102 16.74 21.24 12.90
CA HIS A 102 16.37 21.81 11.60
C HIS A 102 14.85 21.76 11.31
N GLY A 103 14.01 21.44 12.30
CA GLY A 103 12.55 21.44 12.14
C GLY A 103 11.97 20.20 11.45
N PHE A 104 12.74 19.12 11.32
CA PHE A 104 12.39 17.85 10.69
C PHE A 104 12.14 16.74 11.73
N SER A 105 11.45 17.04 12.83
CA SER A 105 11.18 16.09 13.94
C SER A 105 10.63 14.72 13.50
N SER A 106 9.88 14.65 12.40
CA SER A 106 9.39 13.39 11.82
C SER A 106 10.49 12.44 11.32
N ARG A 107 11.76 12.87 11.30
CA ARG A 107 12.96 12.05 11.03
C ARG A 107 14.00 12.12 12.16
N CYS A 108 13.59 12.43 13.39
CA CYS A 108 14.44 12.34 14.57
C CYS A 108 15.10 10.94 14.69
N THR A 109 16.41 10.91 15.00
CA THR A 109 17.21 9.66 15.06
C THR A 109 16.85 8.75 16.24
N LYS A 110 16.17 9.28 17.27
CA LYS A 110 15.65 8.55 18.43
C LYS A 110 14.11 8.44 18.41
N SER A 111 13.50 8.59 17.23
CA SER A 111 12.03 8.64 17.09
C SER A 111 11.39 7.25 17.20
N LEU A 112 10.49 7.09 18.16
CA LEU A 112 9.63 5.93 18.34
C LEU A 112 8.19 6.29 17.98
N LEU A 113 7.46 5.34 17.39
CA LEU A 113 6.02 5.45 17.12
C LEU A 113 5.24 4.88 18.31
N LEU A 114 4.40 5.69 18.94
CA LEU A 114 3.42 5.20 19.92
C LEU A 114 2.44 4.24 19.22
N GLY A 115 1.96 3.22 19.92
CA GLY A 115 1.09 2.22 19.31
C GLY A 115 1.83 1.35 18.29
N SER A 116 3.01 0.84 18.66
CA SER A 116 3.80 -0.07 17.85
C SER A 116 4.46 -1.16 18.70
N THR A 117 5.01 -2.20 18.05
CA THR A 117 5.78 -3.27 18.71
C THR A 117 6.99 -2.78 19.51
N VAL A 118 7.49 -1.57 19.25
CA VAL A 118 8.66 -0.98 19.93
C VAL A 118 8.23 -0.06 21.09
N LEU A 119 7.00 0.47 21.07
CA LEU A 119 6.48 1.37 22.09
C LEU A 119 4.96 1.27 22.19
N ASP A 120 4.49 0.76 23.34
CA ASP A 120 3.07 0.72 23.71
C ASP A 120 2.40 2.10 23.57
N GLY A 121 1.17 2.07 23.05
CA GLY A 121 0.36 3.25 22.77
C GLY A 121 -0.52 3.73 23.93
N ALA A 122 -1.39 4.68 23.59
CA ALA A 122 -2.19 5.46 24.52
C ALA A 122 -3.69 5.11 24.53
N GLN A 123 -4.12 4.04 23.86
CA GLN A 123 -5.45 3.44 24.08
C GLN A 123 -5.45 2.59 25.36
N ALA A 124 -5.01 3.21 26.46
CA ALA A 124 -4.89 2.64 27.80
C ALA A 124 -5.03 3.73 28.88
N GLN A 125 -5.24 3.35 30.14
CA GLN A 125 -5.40 4.33 31.23
C GLN A 125 -4.10 5.09 31.57
N PHE A 126 -2.95 4.53 31.24
CA PHE A 126 -1.64 5.17 31.37
C PHE A 126 -0.76 4.83 30.16
N VAL A 127 0.16 5.72 29.80
CA VAL A 127 1.13 5.53 28.71
C VAL A 127 2.50 6.08 29.10
N ARG A 128 3.58 5.41 28.68
CA ARG A 128 4.96 5.89 28.82
C ARG A 128 5.32 6.74 27.61
N VAL A 129 5.86 7.94 27.82
CA VAL A 129 6.35 8.81 26.74
C VAL A 129 7.87 9.03 26.92
N PRO A 130 8.71 8.36 26.10
CA PRO A 130 10.14 8.58 26.10
C PRO A 130 10.55 9.97 25.57
N THR A 131 11.70 10.44 26.04
CA THR A 131 12.29 11.74 25.68
C THR A 131 11.28 12.89 25.79
N ALA A 132 10.66 13.02 26.96
CA ALA A 132 9.49 13.85 27.20
C ALA A 132 9.70 15.33 26.82
N ASP A 133 10.81 15.95 27.22
CA ASP A 133 11.13 17.36 26.92
C ASP A 133 11.21 17.68 25.42
N GLY A 134 11.68 16.72 24.63
CA GLY A 134 11.71 16.82 23.18
C GLY A 134 10.38 16.43 22.52
N THR A 135 9.43 15.83 23.24
CA THR A 135 8.21 15.21 22.69
C THR A 135 6.92 15.92 23.11
N VAL A 136 6.58 15.96 24.40
CA VAL A 136 5.25 16.41 24.83
C VAL A 136 5.14 17.92 24.89
N MET A 137 3.91 18.41 24.76
CA MET A 137 3.56 19.83 24.86
C MET A 137 2.50 20.02 25.94
N LYS A 138 2.62 21.08 26.75
CA LYS A 138 1.57 21.42 27.73
C LYS A 138 0.31 21.88 27.01
N ALA A 139 -0.84 21.49 27.54
CA ALA A 139 -2.12 21.94 27.04
C ALA A 139 -2.27 23.45 27.25
N PRO A 140 -2.54 24.26 26.20
CA PRO A 140 -2.87 25.67 26.40
C PRO A 140 -4.26 25.81 27.04
N PRO A 141 -4.52 26.86 27.83
CA PRO A 141 -5.78 27.03 28.55
C PRO A 141 -6.99 27.39 27.66
N LYS A 142 -6.78 27.71 26.38
CA LYS A 142 -7.82 28.19 25.44
C LYS A 142 -8.37 27.13 24.48
N ILE A 143 -7.73 25.96 24.37
CA ILE A 143 -8.14 24.92 23.41
C ILE A 143 -9.06 23.93 24.13
N LYS A 144 -10.25 23.72 23.56
CA LYS A 144 -11.22 22.72 24.05
C LYS A 144 -10.59 21.34 24.05
N ASP A 145 -10.83 20.55 25.09
CA ASP A 145 -10.26 19.21 25.25
C ASP A 145 -10.53 18.28 24.05
N GLU A 146 -11.73 18.38 23.49
CA GLU A 146 -12.19 17.68 22.28
C GLU A 146 -11.39 18.06 21.03
N ALA A 147 -10.91 19.31 20.95
CA ALA A 147 -10.07 19.80 19.87
C ALA A 147 -8.57 19.52 20.15
N LEU A 148 -8.14 19.51 21.41
CA LEU A 148 -6.73 19.34 21.78
C LEU A 148 -6.16 17.99 21.32
N VAL A 149 -6.95 16.91 21.33
CA VAL A 149 -6.48 15.59 20.86
C VAL A 149 -6.10 15.59 19.37
N LEU A 150 -6.68 16.50 18.57
CA LEU A 150 -6.35 16.68 17.15
C LEU A 150 -4.90 17.19 16.96
N MET A 151 -4.28 17.80 17.98
CA MET A 151 -2.88 18.24 17.97
C MET A 151 -1.87 17.10 18.10
N ALA A 152 -2.30 15.87 18.40
CA ALA A 152 -1.40 14.73 18.46
C ALA A 152 -0.93 14.25 17.07
N ASP A 153 -1.79 14.38 16.06
CA ASP A 153 -1.49 14.08 14.66
C ASP A 153 -2.30 14.96 13.69
N ILE A 154 -3.61 14.70 13.55
CA ILE A 154 -4.31 15.03 12.30
C ILE A 154 -4.47 16.52 12.00
N PHE A 155 -4.48 17.41 13.00
CA PHE A 155 -4.55 18.85 12.74
C PHE A 155 -3.20 19.43 12.27
N PRO A 156 -2.07 19.23 12.99
CA PRO A 156 -0.74 19.48 12.47
C PRO A 156 -0.46 18.84 11.11
N THR A 157 -0.86 17.58 10.89
CA THR A 157 -0.67 16.89 9.60
C THR A 157 -1.50 17.55 8.48
N GLY A 158 -2.71 18.03 8.76
CA GLY A 158 -3.49 18.85 7.83
C GLY A 158 -2.84 20.21 7.53
N MET A 159 -2.32 20.91 8.55
CA MET A 159 -1.53 22.14 8.36
C MET A 159 -0.30 21.89 7.48
N PHE A 160 0.46 20.82 7.74
CA PHE A 160 1.65 20.48 6.97
C PHE A 160 1.32 20.24 5.49
N ALA A 161 0.20 19.57 5.21
CA ALA A 161 -0.32 19.37 3.86
C ALA A 161 -0.59 20.70 3.14
N ALA A 162 -1.29 21.64 3.79
CA ALA A 162 -1.56 22.97 3.23
C ALA A 162 -0.27 23.78 3.04
N LYS A 163 0.56 23.87 4.08
CA LYS A 163 1.80 24.65 4.11
C LYS A 163 2.78 24.19 3.03
N ASN A 164 2.90 22.89 2.77
CA ASN A 164 3.73 22.34 1.69
C ASN A 164 3.25 22.75 0.29
N GLY A 165 1.94 22.88 0.08
CA GLY A 165 1.37 23.36 -1.18
C GLY A 165 1.68 24.84 -1.42
N PHE A 166 1.44 25.69 -0.42
CA PHE A 166 1.60 27.15 -0.53
C PHE A 166 3.03 27.67 -0.32
N LYS A 167 3.97 26.84 0.16
CA LYS A 167 5.36 27.19 0.55
C LYS A 167 6.14 28.07 -0.43
N HIS A 168 5.83 27.96 -1.72
CA HIS A 168 6.57 28.56 -2.83
C HIS A 168 5.63 29.34 -3.77
N SER A 169 4.62 30.00 -3.22
CA SER A 169 3.70 30.89 -3.94
C SER A 169 3.59 32.25 -3.24
N THR A 170 3.48 33.33 -4.01
CA THR A 170 3.27 34.68 -3.45
C THR A 170 1.82 34.89 -3.02
N PRO A 171 1.50 35.86 -2.13
CA PRO A 171 0.12 36.16 -1.74
C PRO A 171 -0.81 36.53 -2.91
N GLU A 172 -0.25 36.98 -4.03
CA GLU A 172 -0.94 37.30 -5.27
C GLU A 172 -1.24 36.04 -6.09
N GLU A 173 -0.24 35.17 -6.29
CA GLU A 173 -0.42 33.86 -6.93
C GLU A 173 -1.43 32.99 -6.17
N ILE A 174 -1.41 33.05 -4.83
CA ILE A 174 -2.33 32.31 -3.98
C ILE A 174 -3.77 32.74 -4.23
N LYS A 175 -4.06 34.05 -4.27
CA LYS A 175 -5.41 34.59 -4.52
C LYS A 175 -6.00 34.17 -5.87
N GLU A 176 -5.15 33.93 -6.87
CA GLU A 176 -5.57 33.42 -8.19
C GLU A 176 -5.49 31.88 -8.30
N SER A 177 -4.94 31.19 -7.31
CA SER A 177 -4.74 29.74 -7.36
C SER A 177 -6.03 28.94 -7.22
N VAL A 178 -6.14 27.88 -8.04
CA VAL A 178 -7.17 26.84 -7.87
C VAL A 178 -6.54 25.64 -7.16
N VAL A 179 -7.09 25.32 -5.99
CA VAL A 179 -6.63 24.25 -5.11
C VAL A 179 -7.53 23.03 -5.23
N VAL A 180 -6.93 21.85 -5.38
CA VAL A 180 -7.63 20.56 -5.42
C VAL A 180 -7.20 19.71 -4.23
N LEU A 181 -8.14 19.45 -3.32
CA LEU A 181 -7.97 18.60 -2.15
C LEU A 181 -8.54 17.20 -2.45
N ILE A 182 -7.70 16.17 -2.43
CA ILE A 182 -8.06 14.78 -2.74
C ILE A 182 -8.16 13.97 -1.45
N GLY A 183 -9.37 13.48 -1.18
CA GLY A 183 -9.82 12.92 0.09
C GLY A 183 -10.58 13.97 0.92
N CYS A 184 -11.65 13.55 1.61
CA CYS A 184 -12.40 14.38 2.58
C CYS A 184 -12.48 13.73 3.98
N GLY A 185 -11.52 12.87 4.32
CA GLY A 185 -11.36 12.30 5.67
C GLY A 185 -10.84 13.30 6.71
N PRO A 186 -10.61 12.90 7.98
CA PRO A 186 -10.29 13.83 9.07
C PRO A 186 -9.08 14.74 8.80
N VAL A 187 -7.97 14.17 8.30
CA VAL A 187 -6.77 14.94 7.90
C VAL A 187 -7.09 15.96 6.80
N ALA A 188 -7.99 15.62 5.87
CA ALA A 188 -8.42 16.53 4.80
C ALA A 188 -9.23 17.71 5.33
N LEU A 189 -10.13 17.47 6.28
CA LEU A 189 -10.98 18.51 6.87
C LEU A 189 -10.14 19.45 7.77
N CYS A 190 -9.11 18.92 8.45
CA CYS A 190 -8.07 19.73 9.10
C CYS A 190 -7.23 20.53 8.07
N ALA A 191 -6.83 19.91 6.96
CA ALA A 191 -6.12 20.60 5.88
C ALA A 191 -6.97 21.74 5.31
N LEU A 192 -8.26 21.50 5.04
CA LEU A 192 -9.20 22.48 4.50
C LEU A 192 -9.33 23.73 5.38
N CYS A 193 -9.42 23.58 6.71
CA CYS A 193 -9.40 24.73 7.61
C CYS A 193 -8.12 25.57 7.44
N ASN A 194 -6.97 24.93 7.34
CA ASN A 194 -5.69 25.61 7.11
C ASN A 194 -5.57 26.17 5.66
N ILE A 195 -6.14 25.52 4.64
CA ILE A 195 -6.22 26.04 3.26
C ILE A 195 -7.03 27.34 3.22
N THR A 196 -8.14 27.43 3.99
CA THR A 196 -8.95 28.66 4.01
C THR A 196 -8.23 29.88 4.59
N ASP A 197 -7.17 29.72 5.39
CA ASP A 197 -6.35 30.84 5.87
C ASP A 197 -5.53 31.51 4.76
N TYR A 198 -5.22 30.77 3.68
CA TYR A 198 -4.48 31.31 2.54
C TYR A 198 -5.40 32.08 1.57
N ASN A 199 -6.73 31.94 1.69
CA ASN A 199 -7.72 32.56 0.81
C ASN A 199 -7.41 32.37 -0.71
N PRO A 200 -7.33 31.12 -1.21
CA PRO A 200 -7.19 30.85 -2.64
C PRO A 200 -8.48 31.14 -3.42
N LYS A 201 -8.38 31.25 -4.75
CA LYS A 201 -9.49 31.58 -5.66
C LYS A 201 -10.65 30.60 -5.55
N HIS A 202 -10.33 29.31 -5.59
CA HIS A 202 -11.26 28.20 -5.44
C HIS A 202 -10.58 27.02 -4.75
N ILE A 203 -11.36 26.27 -3.98
CA ILE A 203 -10.95 25.00 -3.36
C ILE A 203 -11.97 23.94 -3.80
N LEU A 204 -11.53 22.91 -4.52
CA LEU A 204 -12.37 21.73 -4.81
C LEU A 204 -11.97 20.60 -3.86
N ALA A 205 -12.95 19.97 -3.23
CA ALA A 205 -12.73 18.86 -2.30
C ALA A 205 -13.35 17.56 -2.87
N ILE A 206 -12.51 16.56 -3.11
CA ILE A 206 -12.85 15.33 -3.83
C ILE A 206 -12.89 14.15 -2.87
N ASP A 207 -13.96 13.35 -2.91
CA ASP A 207 -14.10 12.07 -2.21
C ASP A 207 -15.14 11.22 -2.96
N SER A 208 -15.33 9.96 -2.56
CA SER A 208 -16.44 9.12 -3.05
C SER A 208 -17.65 9.15 -2.11
N VAL A 209 -17.46 9.55 -0.85
CA VAL A 209 -18.46 9.47 0.23
C VAL A 209 -19.24 10.79 0.37
N PRO A 210 -20.56 10.84 0.05
CA PRO A 210 -21.34 12.10 0.07
C PRO A 210 -21.38 12.81 1.42
N SER A 211 -21.37 12.08 2.54
CA SER A 211 -21.38 12.68 3.88
C SER A 211 -20.08 13.39 4.23
N ARG A 212 -18.94 13.01 3.64
CA ARG A 212 -17.67 13.74 3.76
C ARG A 212 -17.65 14.98 2.88
N LEU A 213 -18.24 14.89 1.70
CA LEU A 213 -18.36 16.01 0.76
C LEU A 213 -19.22 17.15 1.33
N GLU A 214 -20.36 16.86 1.96
CA GLU A 214 -21.16 17.90 2.63
C GLU A 214 -20.44 18.52 3.86
N LEU A 215 -19.57 17.76 4.55
CA LEU A 215 -18.69 18.34 5.59
C LEU A 215 -17.64 19.28 4.98
N ALA A 216 -16.96 18.89 3.90
CA ALA A 216 -15.99 19.76 3.21
C ALA A 216 -16.66 21.04 2.66
N LYS A 217 -17.88 20.91 2.13
CA LYS A 217 -18.74 22.03 1.72
C LYS A 217 -19.07 22.98 2.87
N SER A 218 -19.43 22.45 4.05
CA SER A 218 -19.68 23.27 5.25
C SER A 218 -18.42 24.03 5.74
N LEU A 219 -17.23 23.55 5.38
CA LEU A 219 -15.95 24.21 5.64
C LEU A 219 -15.49 25.17 4.53
N GLY A 220 -16.24 25.31 3.42
CA GLY A 220 -15.98 26.30 2.37
C GLY A 220 -15.33 25.78 1.08
N ALA A 221 -15.28 24.46 0.86
CA ALA A 221 -14.87 23.90 -0.43
C ALA A 221 -16.05 23.67 -1.39
N GLU A 222 -15.79 23.62 -2.69
CA GLU A 222 -16.70 23.07 -3.69
C GLU A 222 -16.60 21.53 -3.66
N PRO A 223 -17.65 20.80 -3.25
CA PRO A 223 -17.59 19.34 -3.14
C PRO A 223 -17.69 18.66 -4.50
N TRP A 224 -16.88 17.63 -4.75
CA TRP A 224 -16.95 16.85 -5.98
C TRP A 224 -16.88 15.33 -5.76
N ASN A 225 -17.85 14.58 -6.29
CA ASN A 225 -17.81 13.12 -6.28
C ASN A 225 -17.24 12.58 -7.60
N PHE A 226 -15.99 12.11 -7.55
CA PHE A 226 -15.28 11.62 -8.73
C PHE A 226 -15.79 10.28 -9.27
N GLN A 227 -16.58 9.52 -8.49
CA GLN A 227 -17.16 8.26 -8.95
C GLN A 227 -18.43 8.49 -9.79
N THR A 228 -19.18 9.56 -9.50
CA THR A 228 -20.38 9.91 -10.29
C THR A 228 -20.06 10.80 -11.48
N ASP A 229 -19.03 11.66 -11.38
CA ASP A 229 -18.65 12.57 -12.46
C ASP A 229 -17.14 12.86 -12.50
N ARG A 230 -16.35 11.98 -13.13
CA ARG A 230 -14.90 12.16 -13.34
C ARG A 230 -14.59 13.17 -14.45
N GLU A 231 -15.46 13.28 -15.47
CA GLU A 231 -15.25 14.14 -16.64
C GLU A 231 -15.56 15.61 -16.32
N GLY A 232 -16.68 15.88 -15.66
CA GLY A 232 -17.04 17.18 -15.14
C GLY A 232 -16.00 17.73 -14.16
N LEU A 233 -15.34 16.89 -13.35
CA LEU A 233 -14.21 17.32 -12.52
C LEU A 233 -13.05 17.87 -13.36
N ASN A 234 -12.66 17.16 -14.42
CA ASN A 234 -11.60 17.61 -15.34
C ASN A 234 -12.00 18.91 -16.05
N GLN A 235 -13.27 19.03 -16.42
CA GLN A 235 -13.81 20.21 -17.10
C GLN A 235 -13.89 21.41 -16.15
N ARG A 236 -14.41 21.23 -14.93
CA ARG A 236 -14.52 22.26 -13.91
C ARG A 236 -13.17 22.83 -13.50
N VAL A 237 -12.17 21.97 -13.28
CA VAL A 237 -10.80 22.41 -12.96
C VAL A 237 -10.20 23.21 -14.13
N LYS A 238 -10.52 22.88 -15.39
CA LYS A 238 -10.11 23.67 -16.56
C LYS A 238 -10.84 25.01 -16.65
N GLU A 239 -12.15 25.04 -16.45
CA GLU A 239 -12.96 26.27 -16.46
C GLU A 239 -12.47 27.30 -15.44
N LEU A 240 -12.11 26.85 -14.24
CA LEU A 240 -11.58 27.71 -13.17
C LEU A 240 -10.13 28.18 -13.41
N THR A 241 -9.43 27.63 -14.41
CA THR A 241 -7.99 27.85 -14.64
C THR A 241 -7.63 28.23 -16.09
N ASP A 242 -8.60 28.64 -16.91
CA ASP A 242 -8.40 28.98 -18.32
C ASP A 242 -7.78 27.83 -19.13
N GLY A 243 -8.15 26.59 -18.79
CA GLY A 243 -7.67 25.36 -19.41
C GLY A 243 -6.33 24.82 -18.86
N ARG A 244 -5.64 25.56 -17.97
CA ARG A 244 -4.29 25.20 -17.49
C ARG A 244 -4.26 23.91 -16.66
N GLY A 245 -5.25 23.70 -15.80
CA GLY A 245 -5.21 22.73 -14.70
C GLY A 245 -4.91 23.39 -13.35
N ALA A 246 -5.15 22.66 -12.26
CA ALA A 246 -5.02 23.15 -10.89
C ALA A 246 -3.58 23.58 -10.55
N ASP A 247 -3.43 24.71 -9.87
CA ASP A 247 -2.14 25.25 -9.44
C ASP A 247 -1.51 24.42 -8.32
N ILE A 248 -2.36 23.96 -7.38
CA ILE A 248 -1.98 23.23 -6.17
C ILE A 248 -2.89 22.00 -6.03
N VAL A 249 -2.30 20.83 -5.82
CA VAL A 249 -3.00 19.62 -5.38
C VAL A 249 -2.53 19.25 -3.98
N ILE A 250 -3.47 18.94 -3.09
CA ILE A 250 -3.21 18.43 -1.75
C ILE A 250 -3.84 17.03 -1.65
N GLU A 251 -3.03 16.01 -1.45
CA GLU A 251 -3.41 14.60 -1.49
C GLU A 251 -3.21 13.96 -0.11
N VAL A 252 -4.29 13.39 0.44
CA VAL A 252 -4.35 12.90 1.82
C VAL A 252 -5.02 11.52 1.94
N VAL A 253 -4.98 10.71 0.88
CA VAL A 253 -5.61 9.38 0.81
C VAL A 253 -4.56 8.26 0.93
N GLY A 254 -3.37 8.42 0.35
CA GLY A 254 -2.30 7.41 0.40
C GLY A 254 -2.41 6.30 -0.65
N LEU A 255 -3.13 6.55 -1.75
CA LEU A 255 -3.34 5.56 -2.82
C LEU A 255 -2.81 6.05 -4.17
N SER A 256 -2.09 5.20 -4.91
CA SER A 256 -1.55 5.54 -6.23
C SER A 256 -2.60 6.07 -7.22
N PRO A 257 -3.86 5.56 -7.30
CA PRO A 257 -4.90 6.18 -8.13
C PRO A 257 -5.30 7.61 -7.71
N ALA A 258 -5.27 7.93 -6.41
CA ALA A 258 -5.53 9.28 -5.91
C ALA A 258 -4.38 10.24 -6.28
N LEU A 259 -3.14 9.76 -6.13
CA LEU A 259 -1.93 10.49 -6.52
C LEU A 259 -1.84 10.67 -8.05
N ARG A 260 -2.33 9.70 -8.84
CA ARG A 260 -2.48 9.80 -10.30
C ARG A 260 -3.48 10.88 -10.69
N MET A 261 -4.67 10.86 -10.09
CA MET A 261 -5.70 11.88 -10.30
C MET A 261 -5.16 13.29 -9.97
N GLY A 262 -4.37 13.40 -8.90
CA GLY A 262 -3.64 14.62 -8.56
C GLY A 262 -2.68 15.07 -9.65
N TYR A 263 -1.80 14.18 -10.11
CA TYR A 263 -0.91 14.47 -11.25
C TYR A 263 -1.67 14.90 -12.50
N GLU A 264 -2.79 14.24 -12.84
CA GLU A 264 -3.59 14.54 -14.03
C GLU A 264 -4.22 15.95 -13.97
N LEU A 265 -4.85 16.29 -12.85
CA LEU A 265 -5.54 17.57 -12.65
C LEU A 265 -4.58 18.77 -12.53
N LEU A 266 -3.34 18.54 -12.11
CA LEU A 266 -2.32 19.58 -11.93
C LEU A 266 -1.85 20.19 -13.26
N ARG A 267 -1.69 21.51 -13.32
CA ARG A 267 -1.02 22.18 -14.46
C ARG A 267 0.49 21.94 -14.48
N PRO A 268 1.18 22.18 -15.62
CA PRO A 268 2.62 22.38 -15.63
C PRO A 268 3.06 23.48 -14.65
N TRP A 269 4.22 23.30 -14.01
CA TRP A 269 4.73 24.13 -12.90
C TRP A 269 3.80 24.25 -11.69
N GLY A 270 2.80 23.36 -11.56
CA GLY A 270 2.00 23.22 -10.34
C GLY A 270 2.76 22.44 -9.25
N VAL A 271 2.13 22.31 -8.08
CA VAL A 271 2.69 21.54 -6.95
C VAL A 271 1.71 20.51 -6.39
N ILE A 272 2.22 19.30 -6.14
CA ILE A 272 1.53 18.27 -5.35
C ILE A 272 2.11 18.25 -3.94
N SER A 273 1.26 18.42 -2.94
CA SER A 273 1.56 18.14 -1.54
C SER A 273 0.87 16.84 -1.14
N SER A 274 1.64 15.80 -0.84
CA SER A 274 1.11 14.46 -0.50
C SER A 274 1.54 14.06 0.91
N VAL A 275 0.57 13.91 1.81
CA VAL A 275 0.79 13.41 3.18
C VAL A 275 0.04 12.12 3.47
N GLY A 276 -0.67 11.58 2.48
CA GLY A 276 -1.20 10.22 2.54
C GLY A 276 -0.08 9.17 2.64
N VAL A 277 -0.36 8.04 3.31
CA VAL A 277 0.61 6.96 3.51
C VAL A 277 0.65 6.05 2.28
N HIS A 278 1.53 6.36 1.32
CA HIS A 278 1.72 5.57 0.11
C HIS A 278 2.61 4.35 0.35
N ASN A 279 2.06 3.16 0.10
CA ASN A 279 2.78 1.88 0.07
C ASN A 279 2.97 1.32 -1.37
N GLY A 280 2.33 1.94 -2.37
CA GLY A 280 2.41 1.53 -3.78
C GLY A 280 3.39 2.37 -4.60
N GLU A 281 3.51 2.05 -5.89
CA GLU A 281 4.37 2.79 -6.82
C GLU A 281 3.88 4.22 -7.08
N ILE A 282 4.83 5.09 -7.42
CA ILE A 282 4.56 6.47 -7.85
C ILE A 282 3.93 6.42 -9.27
N PRO A 283 2.73 6.97 -9.49
CA PRO A 283 1.92 6.67 -10.66
C PRO A 283 2.24 7.56 -11.87
N TRP A 284 3.51 7.89 -12.08
CA TRP A 284 4.01 8.58 -13.27
C TRP A 284 5.47 8.23 -13.53
N ASN A 285 5.87 8.24 -14.81
CA ASN A 285 7.26 8.03 -15.20
C ASN A 285 8.08 9.33 -15.25
N GLY A 286 9.39 9.21 -15.51
CA GLY A 286 10.30 10.36 -15.57
C GLY A 286 9.96 11.38 -16.65
N ASN A 287 9.48 10.95 -17.83
CA ASN A 287 9.06 11.87 -18.90
C ASN A 287 7.76 12.60 -18.54
N GLU A 288 6.83 11.93 -17.86
CA GLU A 288 5.60 12.56 -17.34
C GLU A 288 5.90 13.64 -16.28
N ALA A 289 6.85 13.39 -15.37
CA ALA A 289 7.30 14.37 -14.39
C ALA A 289 8.05 15.54 -15.06
N TYR A 290 8.96 15.25 -16.00
CA TYR A 290 9.71 16.24 -16.77
C TYR A 290 8.78 17.15 -17.59
N GLY A 291 7.82 16.58 -18.32
CA GLY A 291 6.88 17.31 -19.17
C GLY A 291 5.98 18.30 -18.43
N LYS A 292 5.72 18.08 -17.13
CA LYS A 292 5.00 19.04 -16.27
C LYS A 292 5.91 19.96 -15.45
N ASN A 293 7.25 19.82 -15.49
CA ASN A 293 8.16 20.47 -14.53
C ASN A 293 7.67 20.24 -13.08
N LEU A 294 7.34 18.98 -12.77
CA LEU A 294 6.52 18.60 -11.63
C LEU A 294 7.22 18.85 -10.28
N ARG A 295 6.62 19.69 -9.42
CA ARG A 295 7.03 19.84 -8.01
C ARG A 295 6.17 18.93 -7.12
N VAL A 296 6.80 18.03 -6.38
CA VAL A 296 6.13 17.17 -5.39
C VAL A 296 6.81 17.29 -4.04
N GLN A 297 6.04 17.51 -2.97
CA GLN A 297 6.48 17.34 -1.59
C GLN A 297 5.70 16.20 -0.97
N MET A 298 6.38 15.12 -0.58
CA MET A 298 5.78 13.96 0.08
C MET A 298 6.26 13.82 1.53
N GLY A 299 5.47 13.17 2.39
CA GLY A 299 5.96 12.49 3.58
C GLY A 299 5.35 12.88 4.93
N ARG A 300 5.92 12.31 6.00
CA ARG A 300 5.41 12.37 7.39
C ARG A 300 5.55 13.77 8.01
N CYS A 301 4.45 14.29 8.54
CA CYS A 301 4.39 15.58 9.23
C CYS A 301 5.36 15.67 10.43
N PRO A 302 6.23 16.70 10.51
CA PRO A 302 7.09 16.96 11.67
C PRO A 302 6.29 17.69 12.77
N VAL A 303 5.27 17.01 13.33
CA VAL A 303 4.28 17.56 14.27
C VAL A 303 4.93 18.41 15.37
N ARG A 304 5.97 17.88 16.02
CA ARG A 304 6.65 18.55 17.15
C ARG A 304 7.35 19.86 16.75
N SER A 305 7.74 20.00 15.49
CA SER A 305 8.44 21.17 14.95
C SER A 305 7.48 22.27 14.50
N ILE A 306 6.29 21.92 14.00
CA ILE A 306 5.25 22.89 13.62
C ILE A 306 4.22 23.14 14.74
N PHE A 307 4.40 22.53 15.92
CA PHE A 307 3.34 22.43 16.93
C PHE A 307 2.77 23.79 17.37
N ALA A 308 3.61 24.81 17.58
CA ALA A 308 3.16 26.13 18.02
C ALA A 308 2.28 26.82 16.95
N GLU A 309 2.74 26.84 15.70
CA GLU A 309 2.00 27.37 14.55
C GLU A 309 0.66 26.65 14.35
N ALA A 310 0.67 25.31 14.46
CA ALA A 310 -0.53 24.49 14.39
C ALA A 310 -1.49 24.77 15.57
N LEU A 311 -0.98 25.09 16.76
CA LEU A 311 -1.79 25.41 17.94
C LEU A 311 -2.48 26.78 17.79
N GLU A 312 -1.80 27.77 17.25
CA GLU A 312 -2.35 29.10 16.91
C GLU A 312 -3.41 29.02 15.80
N SER A 313 -3.24 28.11 14.84
CA SER A 313 -4.26 27.81 13.84
C SER A 313 -5.46 27.07 14.44
N LEU A 314 -5.25 26.09 15.32
CA LEU A 314 -6.33 25.40 16.00
C LEU A 314 -7.13 26.34 16.92
N GLU A 315 -6.50 27.31 17.58
CA GLU A 315 -7.23 28.31 18.39
C GLU A 315 -8.30 29.03 17.57
N ARG A 316 -7.99 29.33 16.30
CA ARG A 316 -8.89 30.02 15.35
C ARG A 316 -9.92 29.10 14.70
N HIS A 317 -9.61 27.81 14.49
CA HIS A 317 -10.49 26.88 13.76
C HIS A 317 -11.22 25.85 14.62
N GLN A 318 -10.94 25.72 15.92
CA GLN A 318 -11.51 24.66 16.79
C GLN A 318 -13.05 24.60 16.76
N ASP A 319 -13.74 25.74 16.63
CA ASP A 319 -15.21 25.79 16.55
C ASP A 319 -15.78 25.22 15.25
N ARG A 320 -15.00 25.23 14.16
CA ARG A 320 -15.37 24.61 12.87
C ARG A 320 -15.23 23.09 12.90
N LEU A 321 -14.48 22.54 13.86
CA LEU A 321 -14.09 21.13 13.93
C LEU A 321 -14.85 20.32 14.99
N GLY A 322 -15.87 20.89 15.63
CA GLY A 322 -16.61 20.22 16.72
C GLY A 322 -17.15 18.82 16.37
N PHE A 323 -17.54 18.60 15.11
CA PHE A 323 -18.03 17.30 14.61
C PHE A 323 -16.99 16.17 14.69
N MET A 324 -15.69 16.49 14.80
CA MET A 324 -14.63 15.50 14.99
C MET A 324 -14.66 14.82 16.37
N ALA A 325 -15.54 15.27 17.28
CA ALA A 325 -15.72 14.71 18.62
C ALA A 325 -17.16 14.19 18.88
N ASP A 326 -17.98 13.98 17.84
CA ASP A 326 -19.38 13.55 18.00
C ASP A 326 -19.53 12.14 18.62
N LYS A 327 -18.63 11.20 18.34
CA LYS A 327 -18.58 9.86 18.98
C LYS A 327 -17.46 9.79 20.01
N ILE A 328 -17.81 10.11 21.25
CA ILE A 328 -17.02 9.81 22.46
C ILE A 328 -17.63 8.59 23.15
N MET A 329 -16.80 7.60 23.51
CA MET A 329 -17.22 6.33 24.13
C MET A 329 -16.21 5.88 25.19
N PRO A 330 -16.58 5.08 26.21
CA PRO A 330 -15.62 4.55 27.18
C PRO A 330 -14.62 3.57 26.56
N LEU A 331 -13.42 3.47 27.14
CA LEU A 331 -12.36 2.55 26.68
C LEU A 331 -12.81 1.08 26.60
N SER A 332 -13.77 0.65 27.42
CA SER A 332 -14.36 -0.69 27.39
C SER A 332 -15.09 -1.02 26.08
N GLU A 333 -15.57 -0.01 25.35
CA GLU A 333 -16.28 -0.18 24.08
C GLU A 333 -15.33 -0.03 22.86
N ALA A 334 -14.01 0.13 23.07
CA ALA A 334 -13.07 0.45 22.00
C ALA A 334 -13.10 -0.52 20.81
N VAL A 335 -13.41 -1.80 21.02
CA VAL A 335 -13.58 -2.80 19.93
C VAL A 335 -14.76 -2.45 19.01
N GLU A 336 -15.89 -1.98 19.55
CA GLU A 336 -16.98 -1.38 18.75
C GLU A 336 -16.49 -0.11 18.05
N GLY A 337 -15.66 0.70 18.73
CA GLY A 337 -15.03 1.88 18.15
C GLY A 337 -14.21 1.59 16.89
N TYR A 338 -13.45 0.48 16.87
CA TYR A 338 -12.77 -0.03 15.68
C TYR A 338 -13.76 -0.48 14.60
N ASP A 339 -14.79 -1.30 14.94
CA ASP A 339 -15.80 -1.76 13.98
C ASP A 339 -16.56 -0.60 13.29
N MET A 340 -16.94 0.41 14.07
CA MET A 340 -17.64 1.59 13.57
C MET A 340 -16.75 2.43 12.65
N PHE A 341 -15.48 2.59 12.99
CA PHE A 341 -14.55 3.42 12.24
C PHE A 341 -14.05 2.72 10.97
N ASP A 342 -13.79 1.41 11.04
CA ASP A 342 -13.46 0.55 9.90
C ASP A 342 -14.60 0.57 8.86
N LYS A 343 -15.85 0.35 9.29
CA LYS A 343 -17.05 0.40 8.46
C LYS A 343 -17.51 1.82 8.11
N MET A 344 -16.66 2.84 8.35
CA MET A 344 -16.89 4.25 8.02
C MET A 344 -18.20 4.86 8.56
N LYS A 345 -18.76 4.30 9.64
CA LYS A 345 -19.98 4.79 10.31
C LYS A 345 -19.75 6.10 11.07
N VAL A 346 -18.49 6.44 11.35
CA VAL A 346 -18.05 7.63 12.09
C VAL A 346 -16.77 8.18 11.44
N GLN A 347 -16.59 9.51 11.46
CA GLN A 347 -15.39 10.15 10.89
C GLN A 347 -14.18 10.06 11.84
N LYS A 348 -14.43 10.07 13.14
CA LYS A 348 -13.43 10.00 14.20
C LYS A 348 -14.09 9.38 15.44
N THR A 349 -13.33 8.59 16.18
CA THR A 349 -13.78 7.96 17.42
C THR A 349 -12.80 8.33 18.52
N CYS A 350 -13.31 8.82 19.65
CA CYS A 350 -12.48 9.26 20.78
C CYS A 350 -12.80 8.45 22.04
N PRO A 351 -12.06 7.35 22.33
CA PRO A 351 -12.17 6.66 23.60
C PRO A 351 -11.80 7.59 24.78
N GLN A 352 -12.74 7.77 25.71
CA GLN A 352 -12.60 8.59 26.91
C GLN A 352 -12.50 7.70 28.16
N ILE A 353 -11.61 8.06 29.07
CA ILE A 353 -11.36 7.28 30.29
C ILE A 353 -12.14 7.89 31.44
N LEU A 354 -13.42 7.48 31.55
CA LEU A 354 -14.35 7.99 32.54
C LEU A 354 -14.07 7.40 33.94
N PRO A 355 -13.81 8.22 34.98
CA PRO A 355 -13.84 7.74 36.36
C PRO A 355 -15.29 7.39 36.75
N GLY A 356 -15.47 6.29 37.50
CA GLY A 356 -16.74 5.56 37.64
C GLY A 356 -17.96 6.29 38.22
N LEU A 357 -17.84 7.55 38.62
CA LEU A 357 -18.96 8.39 39.08
C LEU A 357 -19.52 9.35 38.01
N VAL A 358 -18.85 9.53 36.87
CA VAL A 358 -19.25 10.53 35.85
C VAL A 358 -20.49 10.11 35.05
N TRP A 359 -20.75 8.80 34.94
CA TRP A 359 -21.88 8.22 34.18
C TRP A 359 -23.24 8.84 34.55
N LEU A 360 -23.49 9.02 35.86
CA LEU A 360 -24.72 9.62 36.38
C LEU A 360 -24.96 11.06 35.89
N ARG A 361 -23.92 11.90 35.78
CA ARG A 361 -24.07 13.29 35.31
C ARG A 361 -24.36 13.40 33.82
N ARG A 362 -23.80 12.52 32.98
CA ARG A 362 -24.13 12.47 31.53
C ARG A 362 -25.54 11.92 31.29
N LEU A 363 -26.04 11.00 32.12
CA LEU A 363 -27.43 10.57 32.07
C LEU A 363 -28.40 11.72 32.39
N VAL A 364 -28.21 12.41 33.51
CA VAL A 364 -29.07 13.54 33.94
C VAL A 364 -29.12 14.65 32.89
N THR A 365 -27.98 15.06 32.33
CA THR A 365 -27.94 16.10 31.29
C THR A 365 -28.56 15.67 29.96
N SER A 366 -28.60 14.37 29.66
CA SER A 366 -29.32 13.83 28.51
C SER A 366 -30.83 13.78 28.75
N LEU A 367 -31.26 13.40 29.96
CA LEU A 367 -32.67 13.47 30.36
C LEU A 367 -33.21 14.90 30.37
N ASP A 368 -32.48 15.90 30.90
CA ASP A 368 -32.93 17.30 30.86
C ASP A 368 -33.09 17.83 29.41
N ARG A 369 -32.25 17.39 28.46
CA ARG A 369 -32.43 17.70 27.03
C ARG A 369 -33.66 17.03 26.44
N LEU A 370 -33.94 15.77 26.78
CA LEU A 370 -35.14 15.04 26.34
C LEU A 370 -36.44 15.55 26.99
N LEU A 371 -36.37 16.11 28.20
CA LEU A 371 -37.52 16.65 28.94
C LEU A 371 -37.76 18.14 28.73
N ALA A 372 -36.82 18.88 28.13
CA ALA A 372 -37.00 20.30 27.79
C ALA A 372 -38.25 20.60 26.92
N PRO A 373 -38.63 19.76 25.91
CA PRO A 373 -39.87 19.95 25.15
C PRO A 373 -41.13 19.72 26.00
N VAL A 374 -41.06 18.82 26.99
CA VAL A 374 -42.17 18.49 27.89
C VAL A 374 -42.40 19.61 28.91
N ARG A 375 -41.32 20.10 29.54
CA ARG A 375 -41.39 21.26 30.46
C ARG A 375 -41.98 22.51 29.79
N ARG A 376 -41.68 22.75 28.50
CA ARG A 376 -42.27 23.88 27.73
C ARG A 376 -43.75 23.69 27.34
N ARG A 377 -44.33 22.50 27.49
CA ARG A 377 -45.77 22.23 27.25
C ARG A 377 -46.62 22.18 28.52
N LEU A 378 -45.99 22.19 29.70
CA LEU A 378 -46.68 22.15 31.00
C LEU A 378 -46.75 23.52 31.70
N SER A 379 -46.17 24.57 31.12
CA SER A 379 -46.17 25.94 31.67
C SER A 379 -47.23 26.86 31.08
N SER A 380 -48.31 26.32 30.50
CA SER A 380 -49.33 27.09 29.74
C SER A 380 -50.78 26.67 30.03
N SER A 381 -51.08 26.14 31.22
CA SER A 381 -52.43 25.75 31.63
C SER A 381 -52.57 25.74 33.16
N SER A 382 -53.61 26.43 33.69
CA SER A 382 -54.15 26.41 35.07
C SER A 382 -53.14 26.50 36.24
N SER A 383 -53.09 27.52 37.10
CA SER A 383 -54.12 28.23 37.88
C SER A 383 -54.69 27.47 39.10
N SER A 384 -54.70 28.17 40.25
CA SER A 384 -55.43 27.92 41.52
C SER A 384 -54.95 26.89 42.57
N SER A 385 -55.26 27.24 43.84
CA SER A 385 -55.41 26.42 45.06
C SER A 385 -54.26 25.58 45.67
N THR A 386 -53.59 26.20 46.66
CA THR A 386 -53.40 25.74 48.07
C THR A 386 -52.66 24.45 48.51
N SER A 387 -51.77 24.68 49.50
CA SER A 387 -51.48 23.88 50.72
C SER A 387 -50.67 22.57 50.69
N ASN A 388 -49.38 22.72 51.05
CA ASN A 388 -48.68 22.07 52.19
C ASN A 388 -48.60 20.54 52.36
N ILE A 389 -47.37 20.00 52.29
CA ILE A 389 -46.60 19.27 53.34
C ILE A 389 -45.31 18.78 52.62
N SER A 390 -44.11 19.35 52.81
CA SER A 390 -43.26 19.59 53.99
C SER A 390 -42.29 18.43 54.29
N LEU A 391 -40.99 18.67 54.05
CA LEU A 391 -39.74 18.02 54.53
C LEU A 391 -38.56 18.78 53.86
N SER A 392 -37.95 19.81 54.47
CA SER A 392 -36.69 19.76 55.24
C SER A 392 -35.54 18.99 54.55
N SER A 393 -34.34 19.53 54.28
CA SER A 393 -33.60 20.71 54.79
C SER A 393 -32.72 21.30 53.65
N ALA A 394 -32.40 22.60 53.52
CA ALA A 394 -31.72 23.54 54.45
C ALA A 394 -30.27 23.08 54.79
N LEU A 395 -29.19 23.85 54.61
CA LEU A 395 -28.92 25.25 54.17
C LEU A 395 -27.73 25.24 53.15
N PHE A 396 -26.94 26.28 52.77
CA PHE A 396 -26.64 27.65 53.24
C PHE A 396 -26.22 28.56 52.05
N LEU A 397 -25.71 29.77 52.32
CA LEU A 397 -25.23 30.82 51.38
C LEU A 397 -23.90 31.42 51.88
N SER A 398 -23.08 32.05 51.02
CA SER A 398 -22.78 33.52 51.09
C SER A 398 -21.58 34.04 50.26
N ARG A 399 -21.80 35.18 49.57
CA ARG A 399 -20.94 36.40 49.39
C ARG A 399 -19.51 36.26 48.76
N TRP A 400 -19.11 37.01 47.71
CA TRP A 400 -19.01 38.49 47.47
C TRP A 400 -17.81 39.18 48.19
N PRO A 401 -17.14 40.24 47.65
CA PRO A 401 -17.27 40.88 46.30
C PRO A 401 -15.94 41.34 45.60
N ILE A 402 -16.09 41.77 44.33
CA ILE A 402 -15.48 42.92 43.60
C ILE A 402 -14.12 43.51 44.06
N ARG A 403 -13.18 43.65 43.10
CA ARG A 403 -12.37 44.88 42.89
C ARG A 403 -11.92 45.05 41.44
N THR A 404 -11.67 46.29 41.03
CA THR A 404 -11.22 46.72 39.69
C THR A 404 -9.83 47.40 39.76
N ASP A 405 -9.30 47.80 38.60
CA ASP A 405 -8.44 48.97 38.34
C ASP A 405 -7.03 48.75 37.73
N HIS A 406 -6.94 49.13 36.45
CA HIS A 406 -5.94 50.03 35.85
C HIS A 406 -4.48 49.62 35.47
N LEU A 407 -4.09 50.19 34.31
CA LEU A 407 -2.76 50.64 33.84
C LEU A 407 -1.72 49.64 33.28
N SER A 408 -1.64 49.63 31.93
CA SER A 408 -0.38 49.72 31.17
C SER A 408 0.27 51.12 31.38
N PRO A 409 1.59 51.38 31.16
CA PRO A 409 2.36 50.90 30.00
C PRO A 409 3.86 50.59 30.20
N ALA A 410 4.45 49.87 29.24
CA ALA A 410 5.87 50.00 28.85
C ALA A 410 6.13 49.35 27.47
N THR A 411 6.54 50.15 26.49
CA THR A 411 7.11 49.64 25.22
C THR A 411 8.62 49.51 25.37
N PHE A 412 9.20 48.40 24.90
CA PHE A 412 10.62 48.39 24.51
C PHE A 412 10.79 47.66 23.18
N VAL A 413 11.28 48.41 22.18
CA VAL A 413 11.67 47.91 20.87
C VAL A 413 13.15 48.24 20.69
N ILE A 414 13.97 47.23 20.43
CA ILE A 414 15.34 47.39 19.95
C ILE A 414 15.49 46.41 18.78
N ALA A 415 16.05 46.88 17.66
CA ALA A 415 16.14 46.12 16.42
C ALA A 415 17.57 46.07 15.89
N CYS A 416 17.97 44.89 15.39
CA CYS A 416 19.19 44.67 14.60
C CYS A 416 20.54 44.86 15.36
N PRO A 417 21.70 44.39 14.81
CA PRO A 417 21.97 44.05 13.41
C PRO A 417 22.46 42.62 13.11
N LEU A 418 22.43 42.29 11.80
CA LEU A 418 23.26 41.26 11.17
C LEU A 418 24.74 41.67 11.25
N PRO A 419 25.68 40.72 11.42
CA PRO A 419 26.59 40.38 10.30
C PRO A 419 27.10 38.91 10.35
N PRO A 420 28.07 38.50 9.49
CA PRO A 420 28.12 38.60 8.03
C PRO A 420 28.20 37.18 7.39
N ALA A 421 28.47 37.09 6.09
CA ALA A 421 28.61 35.82 5.36
C ALA A 421 30.09 35.45 5.04
N SER A 422 30.28 34.21 4.58
CA SER A 422 31.51 33.61 3.99
C SER A 422 32.65 33.20 4.94
N PRO A 423 33.60 32.34 4.51
CA PRO A 423 33.68 31.57 3.25
C PRO A 423 33.77 30.04 3.42
N SER A 424 33.68 29.31 2.31
CA SER A 424 33.89 27.87 2.23
C SER A 424 35.38 27.47 2.22
N PRO A 425 35.81 26.40 2.92
CA PRO A 425 37.10 25.75 2.68
C PRO A 425 37.06 24.84 1.44
N HIS A 426 38.22 24.64 0.81
CA HIS A 426 38.36 23.88 -0.44
C HIS A 426 38.44 22.36 -0.25
N PHE A 427 38.23 21.64 -1.36
CA PHE A 427 38.64 20.25 -1.53
C PHE A 427 40.09 19.99 -1.05
N LEU A 428 40.26 18.97 -0.22
CA LEU A 428 41.47 18.15 -0.20
C LEU A 428 41.03 16.69 -0.34
N GLY A 429 41.30 16.09 -1.51
CA GLY A 429 41.06 14.68 -1.73
C GLY A 429 42.12 13.84 -1.01
N HIS A 430 41.70 12.77 -0.35
CA HIS A 430 42.59 11.70 0.12
C HIS A 430 42.15 10.37 -0.46
N SER A 431 42.87 9.93 -1.49
CA SER A 431 42.72 8.61 -2.09
C SER A 431 43.37 7.55 -1.19
N TYR A 432 42.56 6.73 -0.53
CA TYR A 432 43.06 5.51 0.11
C TYR A 432 43.13 4.37 -0.92
N ASN A 433 44.34 4.12 -1.43
CA ASN A 433 44.65 2.87 -2.11
C ASN A 433 44.80 1.76 -1.07
N MET A 434 44.26 0.58 -1.38
CA MET A 434 44.62 -0.65 -0.66
C MET A 434 45.99 -1.13 -1.12
N SER A 435 46.90 -1.38 -0.18
CA SER A 435 48.09 -2.22 -0.36
C SER A 435 47.86 -3.57 0.28
N ALA A 436 48.20 -4.65 -0.42
CA ALA A 436 47.95 -6.02 0.04
C ALA A 436 49.20 -6.63 0.67
N GLU A 437 49.37 -6.52 1.98
CA GLU A 437 50.47 -7.17 2.71
C GLU A 437 50.13 -7.38 4.20
N ASP A 438 49.21 -8.31 4.49
CA ASP A 438 48.97 -8.83 5.86
C ASP A 438 48.40 -10.27 5.85
N ALA A 439 48.76 -11.04 4.82
CA ALA A 439 48.16 -12.34 4.50
C ALA A 439 49.08 -13.53 4.84
N GLN A 440 49.76 -13.50 6.00
CA GLN A 440 50.74 -14.54 6.34
C GLN A 440 51.03 -14.75 7.84
N ASN A 441 50.02 -15.09 8.65
CA ASN A 441 50.24 -15.85 9.90
C ASN A 441 48.94 -16.51 10.44
N SER A 442 49.10 -17.49 11.35
CA SER A 442 48.05 -18.20 12.13
C SER A 442 47.32 -19.43 11.50
N ALA A 443 47.99 -20.22 10.66
CA ALA A 443 47.56 -21.59 10.38
C ALA A 443 47.78 -22.53 11.61
N GLY A 444 46.97 -22.38 12.66
CA GLY A 444 47.24 -23.08 13.93
C GLY A 444 46.27 -22.88 15.10
N ASN A 445 44.96 -22.67 14.88
CA ASN A 445 44.01 -22.62 16.01
C ASN A 445 42.58 -23.14 15.71
N ALA A 446 42.45 -24.16 14.86
CA ALA A 446 41.15 -24.62 14.34
C ALA A 446 40.16 -25.16 15.41
N ASN A 447 40.65 -25.71 16.53
CA ASN A 447 39.81 -26.37 17.52
C ASN A 447 39.42 -25.48 18.72
N ALA A 448 40.10 -24.37 18.98
CA ALA A 448 39.75 -23.47 20.10
C ALA A 448 38.60 -22.51 19.77
N ILE A 449 38.30 -22.32 18.47
CA ILE A 449 37.28 -21.39 17.98
C ILE A 449 35.87 -22.02 18.06
N ALA A 450 35.76 -23.35 18.00
CA ALA A 450 34.49 -24.07 18.10
C ALA A 450 33.82 -23.85 19.48
N ASP A 451 34.54 -24.13 20.57
CA ASP A 451 34.05 -23.98 21.96
C ASP A 451 33.76 -22.52 22.36
N GLN A 452 34.24 -21.53 21.60
CA GLN A 452 33.92 -20.11 21.81
C GLN A 452 32.69 -19.65 21.01
N LEU A 453 32.35 -20.29 19.88
CA LEU A 453 31.15 -19.95 19.10
C LEU A 453 29.86 -20.35 19.83
N ASP A 454 29.82 -21.52 20.48
CA ASP A 454 28.67 -21.97 21.30
C ASP A 454 28.46 -21.10 22.55
N ARG A 455 29.41 -20.23 22.90
CA ARG A 455 29.34 -19.33 24.08
C ARG A 455 29.10 -17.85 23.75
N LEU A 456 28.90 -17.52 22.47
CA LEU A 456 28.58 -16.16 22.01
C LEU A 456 27.15 -16.03 21.43
N ASN A 457 26.31 -17.05 21.63
CA ASN A 457 24.92 -17.09 21.14
C ASN A 457 23.89 -16.70 22.21
N VAL A 458 24.22 -15.71 23.05
CA VAL A 458 23.33 -15.07 24.04
C VAL A 458 23.51 -13.56 23.92
N ASP A 459 22.44 -12.80 24.16
CA ASP A 459 22.29 -11.34 23.98
C ASP A 459 22.16 -10.84 22.53
N GLY A 460 21.00 -11.17 21.93
CA GLY A 460 20.55 -10.64 20.65
C GLY A 460 19.18 -11.16 20.24
N GLU A 461 18.10 -10.64 20.85
CA GLU A 461 16.72 -11.10 20.61
C GLU A 461 16.25 -10.82 19.17
N ALA A 462 16.52 -11.78 18.27
CA ALA A 462 15.69 -11.99 17.09
C ALA A 462 14.29 -12.44 17.56
N ALA A 463 13.24 -12.03 16.84
CA ALA A 463 11.87 -12.39 17.19
C ALA A 463 11.70 -13.93 17.22
N ASP A 464 11.08 -14.44 18.29
CA ASP A 464 10.79 -15.87 18.49
C ASP A 464 9.67 -16.34 17.55
N VAL A 465 10.01 -16.43 16.26
CA VAL A 465 9.32 -17.31 15.32
C VAL A 465 9.76 -18.72 15.68
N THR A 466 8.95 -19.39 16.48
CA THR A 466 9.15 -20.78 16.86
C THR A 466 9.35 -21.59 15.58
N PRO A 467 10.50 -22.28 15.40
CA PRO A 467 10.80 -22.95 14.13
C PRO A 467 9.75 -24.03 13.88
N ARG A 468 9.01 -23.90 12.77
CA ARG A 468 7.93 -24.83 12.41
C ARG A 468 8.43 -26.27 12.48
N THR A 469 7.62 -27.17 13.02
CA THR A 469 7.99 -28.59 13.05
C THR A 469 8.13 -29.15 11.63
N GLU A 470 8.95 -30.20 11.44
CA GLU A 470 9.03 -30.89 10.13
C GLU A 470 7.65 -31.42 9.67
N GLN A 471 6.69 -31.62 10.60
CA GLN A 471 5.30 -31.98 10.30
C GLN A 471 4.50 -30.80 9.73
N GLU A 472 4.61 -29.60 10.32
CA GLU A 472 4.01 -28.38 9.75
C GLU A 472 4.59 -28.04 8.36
N TYR A 473 5.89 -28.23 8.16
CA TYR A 473 6.49 -28.13 6.81
C TYR A 473 5.94 -29.21 5.87
N ALA A 474 5.76 -30.47 6.34
CA ALA A 474 5.25 -31.57 5.51
C ALA A 474 3.85 -31.30 4.95
N GLU A 475 2.98 -30.65 5.72
CA GLU A 475 1.59 -30.36 5.35
C GLU A 475 1.40 -29.00 4.64
N SER A 476 2.33 -28.06 4.86
CA SER A 476 2.31 -26.71 4.26
C SER A 476 2.12 -26.76 2.74
N GLN A 477 1.13 -26.01 2.24
CA GLN A 477 0.80 -25.97 0.82
C GLN A 477 1.71 -25.00 0.06
N LEU A 478 2.22 -25.44 -1.08
CA LEU A 478 3.08 -24.67 -1.97
C LEU A 478 2.67 -24.89 -3.44
N THR A 479 3.09 -24.00 -4.33
CA THR A 479 3.14 -24.25 -5.78
C THR A 479 4.55 -24.02 -6.27
N LEU A 480 5.16 -25.06 -6.84
CA LEU A 480 6.49 -24.98 -7.44
C LEU A 480 6.37 -25.18 -8.96
N ARG A 481 7.17 -24.43 -9.72
CA ARG A 481 7.14 -24.41 -11.19
C ARG A 481 8.52 -24.73 -11.74
N ALA A 482 8.59 -25.38 -12.89
CA ALA A 482 9.85 -25.74 -13.54
C ALA A 482 9.73 -25.64 -15.07
N ILE A 483 10.80 -25.19 -15.72
CA ILE A 483 10.90 -25.12 -17.18
C ILE A 483 11.47 -26.43 -17.73
N VAL A 484 10.71 -27.07 -18.61
CA VAL A 484 11.01 -28.39 -19.21
C VAL A 484 10.86 -28.30 -20.72
N SER A 485 11.74 -28.93 -21.49
CA SER A 485 11.60 -28.98 -22.94
C SER A 485 10.38 -29.82 -23.35
N SER A 486 9.94 -29.64 -24.59
CA SER A 486 8.84 -30.41 -25.19
C SER A 486 9.10 -31.93 -25.24
N LYS A 487 10.37 -32.36 -25.18
CA LYS A 487 10.74 -33.79 -25.06
C LYS A 487 10.53 -34.30 -23.64
N GLU A 488 11.11 -33.61 -22.65
CA GLU A 488 10.98 -33.92 -21.22
C GLU A 488 9.50 -33.90 -20.79
N ALA A 489 8.74 -32.90 -21.23
CA ALA A 489 7.31 -32.81 -21.04
C ALA A 489 6.52 -34.01 -21.61
N GLY A 490 6.98 -34.60 -22.72
CA GLY A 490 6.36 -35.82 -23.28
C GLY A 490 6.56 -37.05 -22.38
N VAL A 491 7.73 -37.16 -21.75
CA VAL A 491 8.05 -38.22 -20.78
C VAL A 491 7.27 -38.04 -19.48
N ILE A 492 7.16 -36.79 -18.98
CA ILE A 492 6.39 -36.45 -17.76
C ILE A 492 4.89 -36.73 -17.96
N ILE A 493 4.32 -36.42 -19.12
CA ILE A 493 2.90 -36.69 -19.42
C ILE A 493 2.67 -38.19 -19.66
N GLY A 494 3.57 -38.86 -20.37
CA GLY A 494 3.43 -40.26 -20.76
C GLY A 494 2.38 -40.50 -21.84
N LYS A 495 2.23 -41.77 -22.23
CA LYS A 495 1.22 -42.17 -23.23
C LYS A 495 -0.18 -41.92 -22.67
N ALA A 496 -1.01 -41.22 -23.43
CA ALA A 496 -2.38 -40.81 -23.05
C ALA A 496 -2.49 -40.07 -21.69
N GLY A 497 -1.41 -39.43 -21.20
CA GLY A 497 -1.42 -38.75 -19.90
C GLY A 497 -1.22 -39.67 -18.70
N LYS A 498 -0.91 -40.96 -18.89
CA LYS A 498 -0.78 -41.92 -17.80
C LYS A 498 0.27 -41.51 -16.76
N ASN A 499 1.49 -41.17 -17.17
CA ASN A 499 2.59 -40.90 -16.21
C ASN A 499 2.27 -39.72 -15.27
N VAL A 500 1.56 -38.70 -15.78
CA VAL A 500 1.13 -37.55 -14.95
C VAL A 500 -0.14 -37.85 -14.14
N ALA A 501 -0.91 -38.89 -14.48
CA ALA A 501 -1.98 -39.41 -13.62
C ALA A 501 -1.39 -40.23 -12.46
N ASP A 502 -0.59 -41.26 -12.78
CA ASP A 502 0.11 -42.10 -11.80
C ASP A 502 0.88 -41.24 -10.77
N LEU A 503 1.58 -40.19 -11.22
CA LEU A 503 2.30 -39.25 -10.35
C LEU A 503 1.38 -38.46 -9.40
N ARG A 504 0.18 -38.06 -9.84
CA ARG A 504 -0.79 -37.37 -8.96
C ARG A 504 -1.30 -38.34 -7.90
N ASP A 505 -1.63 -39.56 -8.30
CA ASP A 505 -2.20 -40.58 -7.42
C ASP A 505 -1.16 -41.07 -6.39
N GLU A 506 0.11 -41.21 -6.76
CA GLU A 506 1.20 -41.59 -5.84
C GLU A 506 1.63 -40.49 -4.85
N THR A 507 1.30 -39.22 -5.11
CA THR A 507 1.85 -38.07 -4.33
C THR A 507 0.80 -37.12 -3.75
N GLY A 508 -0.46 -37.23 -4.16
CA GLY A 508 -1.55 -36.35 -3.76
C GLY A 508 -1.51 -34.94 -4.36
N VAL A 509 -0.52 -34.61 -5.19
CA VAL A 509 -0.34 -33.25 -5.74
C VAL A 509 -1.13 -33.02 -7.03
N ARG A 510 -1.47 -31.76 -7.30
CA ARG A 510 -1.97 -31.29 -8.60
C ARG A 510 -0.80 -30.91 -9.50
N ALA A 511 -0.26 -31.89 -10.22
CA ALA A 511 0.77 -31.68 -11.25
C ALA A 511 0.16 -31.45 -12.65
N GLY A 512 0.74 -30.56 -13.45
CA GLY A 512 0.33 -30.31 -14.84
C GLY A 512 1.41 -29.62 -15.67
N VAL A 513 1.36 -29.79 -16.99
CA VAL A 513 2.35 -29.21 -17.93
C VAL A 513 1.66 -28.35 -18.98
N SER A 514 2.18 -27.14 -19.22
CA SER A 514 1.62 -26.17 -20.18
C SER A 514 1.40 -26.75 -21.58
N LYS A 515 0.41 -26.22 -22.32
CA LYS A 515 0.14 -26.60 -23.72
C LYS A 515 1.39 -26.36 -24.60
N VAL A 516 1.51 -27.10 -25.71
CA VAL A 516 2.63 -26.95 -26.66
C VAL A 516 2.42 -25.69 -27.51
N VAL A 517 3.41 -24.80 -27.55
CA VAL A 517 3.39 -23.57 -28.36
C VAL A 517 4.27 -23.78 -29.59
N GLN A 518 3.72 -23.58 -30.79
CA GLN A 518 4.47 -23.76 -32.03
C GLN A 518 5.62 -22.75 -32.11
N GLY A 519 6.83 -23.22 -32.42
CA GLY A 519 8.04 -22.39 -32.47
C GLY A 519 8.72 -22.16 -31.11
N VAL A 520 8.22 -22.71 -30.00
CA VAL A 520 8.86 -22.64 -28.69
C VAL A 520 9.13 -24.06 -28.18
N HIS A 521 10.37 -24.34 -27.79
CA HIS A 521 10.74 -25.68 -27.31
C HIS A 521 10.46 -25.88 -25.82
N ASP A 522 10.51 -24.82 -25.00
CA ASP A 522 10.22 -24.88 -23.58
C ASP A 522 8.70 -24.91 -23.26
N ARG A 523 8.38 -25.60 -22.18
CA ARG A 523 7.06 -25.75 -21.55
C ARG A 523 7.25 -25.59 -20.03
N VAL A 524 6.17 -25.34 -19.30
CA VAL A 524 6.23 -25.21 -17.84
C VAL A 524 5.48 -26.36 -17.17
N LEU A 525 6.20 -27.13 -16.34
CA LEU A 525 5.62 -28.00 -15.33
C LEU A 525 5.23 -27.14 -14.12
N SER A 526 4.03 -27.33 -13.59
CA SER A 526 3.56 -26.72 -12.34
C SER A 526 3.05 -27.83 -11.43
N VAL A 527 3.44 -27.78 -10.14
CA VAL A 527 3.11 -28.78 -9.12
C VAL A 527 2.60 -28.05 -7.88
N THR A 528 1.35 -28.28 -7.51
CA THR A 528 0.68 -27.66 -6.36
C THR A 528 0.23 -28.74 -5.36
N GLY A 529 0.56 -28.59 -4.09
CA GLY A 529 0.17 -29.53 -3.04
C GLY A 529 0.95 -29.30 -1.74
N SER A 530 0.98 -30.31 -0.87
CA SER A 530 1.83 -30.29 0.32
C SER A 530 3.32 -30.37 -0.08
N LEU A 531 4.22 -29.80 0.72
CA LEU A 531 5.66 -29.86 0.46
C LEU A 531 6.16 -31.31 0.32
N SER A 532 5.64 -32.21 1.15
CA SER A 532 5.94 -33.66 1.12
C SER A 532 5.51 -34.35 -0.17
N GLY A 533 4.36 -33.95 -0.74
CA GLY A 533 3.94 -34.41 -2.05
C GLY A 533 4.80 -33.81 -3.17
N ILE A 534 5.18 -32.54 -3.06
CA ILE A 534 5.96 -31.82 -4.08
C ILE A 534 7.39 -32.38 -4.18
N SER A 535 8.09 -32.61 -3.06
CA SER A 535 9.43 -33.20 -3.08
C SER A 535 9.43 -34.58 -3.75
N LYS A 536 8.50 -35.46 -3.33
CA LYS A 536 8.32 -36.80 -3.93
C LYS A 536 7.96 -36.72 -5.41
N ALA A 537 7.08 -35.79 -5.81
CA ALA A 537 6.71 -35.59 -7.21
C ALA A 537 7.89 -35.14 -8.08
N TYR A 538 8.75 -34.25 -7.60
CA TYR A 538 9.97 -33.87 -8.33
C TYR A 538 11.01 -35.00 -8.37
N GLY A 539 11.09 -35.85 -7.33
CA GLY A 539 11.87 -37.09 -7.36
C GLY A 539 11.37 -38.09 -8.42
N LEU A 540 10.05 -38.30 -8.50
CA LEU A 540 9.44 -39.14 -9.55
C LEU A 540 9.63 -38.55 -10.96
N VAL A 541 9.55 -37.23 -11.13
CA VAL A 541 9.90 -36.55 -12.40
C VAL A 541 11.36 -36.79 -12.76
N ALA A 542 12.31 -36.59 -11.83
CA ALA A 542 13.73 -36.83 -12.08
C ALA A 542 14.00 -38.27 -12.52
N LYS A 543 13.39 -39.25 -11.85
CA LYS A 543 13.47 -40.66 -12.23
C LYS A 543 12.87 -40.91 -13.62
N GLY A 544 11.66 -40.43 -13.88
CA GLY A 544 10.99 -40.59 -15.17
C GLY A 544 11.78 -39.99 -16.34
N LEU A 545 12.43 -38.85 -16.13
CA LEU A 545 13.29 -38.21 -17.14
C LEU A 545 14.58 -39.00 -17.43
N LEU A 546 15.16 -39.65 -16.43
CA LEU A 546 16.27 -40.59 -16.61
C LEU A 546 15.82 -41.85 -17.37
N ASP A 547 14.75 -42.50 -16.91
CA ASP A 547 14.20 -43.73 -17.51
C ASP A 547 13.68 -43.50 -18.95
N GLY A 548 13.28 -42.27 -19.27
CA GLY A 548 12.77 -41.85 -20.58
C GLY A 548 13.79 -41.25 -21.55
N ALA A 549 15.09 -41.21 -21.19
CA ALA A 549 16.13 -40.63 -22.04
C ALA A 549 16.44 -41.53 -23.27
N PRO A 550 16.28 -41.06 -24.51
CA PRO A 550 16.48 -41.90 -25.70
C PRO A 550 17.97 -42.15 -25.95
N SER A 551 18.39 -43.41 -25.79
CA SER A 551 19.76 -43.89 -26.01
C SER A 551 20.13 -44.00 -27.51
N MET A 552 20.15 -42.89 -28.23
CA MET A 552 20.69 -42.81 -29.60
C MET A 552 21.58 -41.57 -29.81
N GLY A 553 22.88 -41.79 -29.72
CA GLY A 553 23.91 -40.98 -30.37
C GLY A 553 24.77 -41.89 -31.25
N MET A 554 24.97 -41.54 -32.52
CA MET A 554 25.93 -42.24 -33.37
C MET A 554 27.35 -41.88 -32.93
N GLY A 555 28.16 -42.88 -32.56
CA GLY A 555 29.60 -42.72 -32.35
C GLY A 555 30.04 -42.22 -30.97
N GLY A 556 29.65 -42.91 -29.88
CA GLY A 556 30.27 -42.71 -28.58
C GLY A 556 29.49 -43.33 -27.42
N VAL A 557 30.19 -44.02 -26.50
CA VAL A 557 29.58 -44.53 -25.26
C VAL A 557 29.46 -43.37 -24.26
N ILE A 558 28.39 -42.60 -24.38
CA ILE A 558 28.00 -41.63 -23.35
C ILE A 558 27.50 -42.44 -22.14
N ARG A 559 28.28 -42.45 -21.05
CA ARG A 559 27.74 -42.81 -19.74
C ARG A 559 26.72 -41.74 -19.36
N SER A 560 25.48 -42.13 -19.11
CA SER A 560 24.53 -41.27 -18.42
C SER A 560 24.92 -41.21 -16.95
N ASP A 561 25.25 -40.01 -16.43
CA ASP A 561 25.80 -39.83 -15.08
C ASP A 561 24.82 -40.13 -13.92
N GLY A 562 23.67 -40.75 -14.21
CA GLY A 562 22.59 -41.00 -13.23
C GLY A 562 21.88 -39.74 -12.72
N THR A 563 22.12 -38.59 -13.37
CA THR A 563 21.55 -37.29 -12.98
C THR A 563 20.86 -36.61 -14.16
N HIS A 564 19.78 -35.89 -13.88
CA HIS A 564 19.08 -35.06 -14.87
C HIS A 564 18.81 -33.68 -14.26
N PRO A 565 19.13 -32.56 -14.95
CA PRO A 565 18.96 -31.23 -14.39
C PRO A 565 17.48 -30.79 -14.41
N ILE A 566 16.93 -30.41 -13.26
CA ILE A 566 15.63 -29.76 -13.14
C ILE A 566 15.82 -28.25 -13.00
N ARG A 567 15.23 -27.49 -13.93
CA ARG A 567 15.29 -26.02 -13.96
C ARG A 567 14.05 -25.44 -13.29
N LEU A 568 14.15 -25.15 -11.99
CA LEU A 568 13.07 -24.55 -11.19
C LEU A 568 12.89 -23.07 -11.55
N LEU A 569 11.65 -22.58 -11.47
CA LEU A 569 11.29 -21.18 -11.62
C LEU A 569 11.00 -20.59 -10.24
N ILE A 570 11.81 -19.61 -9.83
CA ILE A 570 11.75 -18.97 -8.51
C ILE A 570 11.63 -17.45 -8.68
N SER A 571 10.81 -16.79 -7.86
CA SER A 571 10.71 -15.33 -7.84
C SER A 571 12.06 -14.66 -7.58
N HIS A 572 12.38 -13.57 -8.29
CA HIS A 572 13.58 -12.77 -8.02
C HIS A 572 13.71 -12.40 -6.54
N ASN A 573 12.60 -12.01 -5.91
CA ASN A 573 12.57 -11.50 -4.54
C ASN A 573 12.91 -12.59 -3.50
N GLN A 574 12.52 -13.84 -3.76
CA GLN A 574 12.77 -15.00 -2.89
C GLN A 574 14.13 -15.65 -3.14
N MET A 575 14.85 -15.27 -4.21
CA MET A 575 16.17 -15.82 -4.53
C MET A 575 17.19 -15.58 -3.39
N GLY A 576 16.99 -14.55 -2.57
CA GLY A 576 17.83 -14.23 -1.42
C GLY A 576 17.85 -15.31 -0.33
N THR A 577 16.74 -16.03 -0.10
CA THR A 577 16.67 -17.05 0.96
C THR A 577 17.26 -18.38 0.52
N ILE A 578 17.07 -18.77 -0.75
CA ILE A 578 17.72 -19.96 -1.32
C ILE A 578 19.25 -19.78 -1.36
N ILE A 579 19.75 -18.63 -1.81
CA ILE A 579 21.20 -18.37 -1.88
C ILE A 579 21.80 -18.17 -0.48
N GLY A 580 21.15 -17.37 0.37
CA GLY A 580 21.66 -16.97 1.68
C GLY A 580 22.84 -15.99 1.61
N ARG A 581 23.27 -15.49 2.77
CA ARG A 581 24.44 -14.58 2.86
C ARG A 581 25.67 -15.28 2.28
N GLN A 582 26.38 -14.61 1.37
CA GLN A 582 27.59 -15.13 0.68
C GLN A 582 27.41 -16.49 -0.04
N GLY A 583 26.18 -16.95 -0.30
CA GLY A 583 25.94 -18.27 -0.90
C GLY A 583 25.95 -19.45 0.10
N LEU A 584 25.96 -19.18 1.41
CA LEU A 584 26.05 -20.23 2.43
C LEU A 584 24.85 -21.20 2.42
N LYS A 585 23.61 -20.72 2.23
CA LYS A 585 22.42 -21.60 2.27
C LYS A 585 22.33 -22.48 1.02
N ILE A 586 22.61 -21.94 -0.18
CA ILE A 586 22.67 -22.78 -1.40
C ILE A 586 23.83 -23.78 -1.36
N LYS A 587 24.93 -23.49 -0.63
CA LYS A 587 25.96 -24.49 -0.37
C LYS A 587 25.48 -25.56 0.61
N GLN A 588 24.89 -25.19 1.74
CA GLN A 588 24.31 -26.14 2.71
C GLN A 588 23.29 -27.09 2.08
N ILE A 589 22.42 -26.60 1.19
CA ILE A 589 21.44 -27.45 0.49
C ILE A 589 22.16 -28.45 -0.44
N GLN A 590 23.21 -28.05 -1.16
CA GLN A 590 24.02 -28.95 -1.98
C GLN A 590 24.74 -30.00 -1.13
N ASP A 591 25.42 -29.58 -0.06
CA ASP A 591 26.16 -30.47 0.85
C ASP A 591 25.23 -31.50 1.52
N ALA A 592 23.99 -31.12 1.90
CA ALA A 592 23.02 -32.00 2.56
C ALA A 592 22.23 -32.93 1.61
N SER A 593 22.02 -32.53 0.35
CA SER A 593 21.24 -33.29 -0.64
C SER A 593 22.11 -34.11 -1.60
N GLY A 594 23.39 -33.78 -1.74
CA GLY A 594 24.30 -34.39 -2.71
C GLY A 594 24.06 -33.97 -4.16
N VAL A 595 23.30 -32.89 -4.39
CA VAL A 595 23.05 -32.33 -5.72
C VAL A 595 23.93 -31.12 -5.99
N ARG A 596 24.12 -30.77 -7.26
CA ARG A 596 24.66 -29.48 -7.70
C ARG A 596 23.52 -28.49 -7.91
N MET A 597 23.67 -27.25 -7.45
CA MET A 597 22.70 -26.17 -7.65
C MET A 597 23.35 -24.93 -8.29
N VAL A 598 22.67 -24.35 -9.28
CA VAL A 598 23.11 -23.13 -9.96
C VAL A 598 21.93 -22.16 -10.13
N ALA A 599 21.95 -21.04 -9.41
CA ALA A 599 20.99 -19.96 -9.58
C ALA A 599 21.44 -19.00 -10.69
N GLN A 600 20.64 -18.86 -11.75
CA GLN A 600 20.92 -17.94 -12.85
C GLN A 600 20.76 -16.47 -12.42
N LYS A 601 21.61 -15.58 -12.94
CA LYS A 601 21.63 -14.16 -12.58
C LYS A 601 20.49 -13.36 -13.22
N GLU A 602 20.16 -13.69 -14.47
CA GLU A 602 19.17 -12.98 -15.28
C GLU A 602 17.74 -13.48 -15.00
N MET A 603 16.76 -12.60 -15.17
CA MET A 603 15.33 -12.93 -15.14
C MET A 603 14.87 -13.42 -16.51
N LEU A 604 13.84 -14.27 -16.54
CA LEU A 604 13.28 -14.75 -17.80
C LEU A 604 12.55 -13.62 -18.55
N PRO A 605 12.57 -13.61 -19.90
CA PRO A 605 11.85 -12.60 -20.67
C PRO A 605 10.36 -12.55 -20.31
N GLN A 606 9.83 -11.33 -20.13
CA GLN A 606 8.43 -11.06 -19.76
C GLN A 606 8.01 -11.68 -18.41
N SER A 607 8.97 -11.87 -17.48
CA SER A 607 8.76 -12.50 -16.17
C SER A 607 9.69 -11.90 -15.10
N THR A 608 9.31 -12.02 -13.83
CA THR A 608 10.18 -11.74 -12.68
C THR A 608 10.71 -13.03 -12.03
N GLU A 609 10.52 -14.20 -12.67
CA GLU A 609 11.13 -15.46 -12.26
C GLU A 609 12.56 -15.60 -12.81
N ARG A 610 13.38 -16.32 -12.05
CA ARG A 610 14.77 -16.69 -12.36
C ARG A 610 14.90 -18.21 -12.25
N ILE A 611 15.79 -18.80 -13.05
CA ILE A 611 16.02 -20.24 -13.03
C ILE A 611 16.97 -20.61 -11.88
N VAL A 612 16.59 -21.62 -11.08
CA VAL A 612 17.50 -22.40 -10.24
C VAL A 612 17.61 -23.79 -10.84
N GLU A 613 18.78 -24.12 -11.37
CA GLU A 613 19.07 -25.45 -11.92
C GLU A 613 19.55 -26.38 -10.80
N VAL A 614 18.94 -27.55 -10.68
CA VAL A 614 19.19 -28.56 -9.65
C VAL A 614 19.52 -29.88 -10.34
N GLN A 615 20.76 -30.34 -10.24
CA GLN A 615 21.24 -31.56 -10.91
C GLN A 615 21.77 -32.57 -9.89
N GLY A 616 21.15 -33.74 -9.82
CA GLY A 616 21.57 -34.82 -8.93
C GLY A 616 20.83 -36.12 -9.21
N SER A 617 20.98 -37.10 -8.32
CA SER A 617 20.15 -38.31 -8.33
C SER A 617 18.69 -37.98 -7.95
N PRO A 618 17.69 -38.81 -8.31
CA PRO A 618 16.29 -38.55 -7.97
C PRO A 618 16.04 -38.33 -6.47
N SER A 619 16.69 -39.11 -5.59
CA SER A 619 16.59 -38.98 -4.14
C SER A 619 17.37 -37.78 -3.58
N GLY A 620 18.39 -37.29 -4.29
CA GLY A 620 19.04 -36.02 -3.97
C GLY A 620 18.15 -34.83 -4.35
N ILE A 621 17.53 -34.89 -5.53
CA ILE A 621 16.58 -33.87 -6.01
C ILE A 621 15.38 -33.75 -5.07
N GLU A 622 14.81 -34.87 -4.62
CA GLU A 622 13.74 -34.88 -3.61
C GLU A 622 14.13 -34.11 -2.33
N LYS A 623 15.32 -34.36 -1.77
CA LYS A 623 15.85 -33.64 -0.61
C LYS A 623 16.13 -32.15 -0.89
N ALA A 624 16.65 -31.83 -2.07
CA ALA A 624 16.91 -30.43 -2.45
C ALA A 624 15.60 -29.64 -2.58
N ILE A 625 14.56 -30.24 -3.17
CA ILE A 625 13.22 -29.63 -3.31
C ILE A 625 12.56 -29.41 -1.95
N TRP A 626 12.73 -30.34 -1.00
CA TRP A 626 12.29 -30.20 0.39
C TRP A 626 12.91 -28.95 1.05
N GLU A 627 14.23 -28.83 1.05
CA GLU A 627 14.94 -27.69 1.67
C GLU A 627 14.72 -26.36 0.93
N ILE A 628 14.60 -26.37 -0.41
CA ILE A 628 14.19 -25.18 -1.18
C ILE A 628 12.77 -24.75 -0.78
N GLY A 629 11.85 -25.71 -0.64
CA GLY A 629 10.47 -25.45 -0.29
C GLY A 629 10.30 -24.83 1.10
N LYS A 630 11.08 -25.27 2.10
CA LYS A 630 11.17 -24.59 3.41
C LYS A 630 11.52 -23.11 3.23
N CYS A 631 12.62 -22.81 2.53
CA CYS A 631 13.05 -21.42 2.25
C CYS A 631 12.01 -20.57 1.50
N LEU A 632 11.11 -21.18 0.73
CA LEU A 632 10.00 -20.52 0.03
C LEU A 632 8.74 -20.35 0.88
N ILE A 633 8.53 -21.22 1.87
CA ILE A 633 7.41 -21.16 2.84
C ILE A 633 7.71 -20.11 3.91
N ASP A 634 8.95 -20.07 4.41
CA ASP A 634 9.41 -19.10 5.42
C ASP A 634 9.38 -17.66 4.90
N ASP A 635 9.61 -17.48 3.60
CA ASP A 635 9.67 -16.18 2.91
C ASP A 635 8.59 -16.07 1.82
N HIS A 636 7.44 -16.73 2.03
CA HIS A 636 6.33 -16.77 1.06
C HIS A 636 5.78 -15.37 0.74
N GLU A 637 5.85 -14.43 1.69
CA GLU A 637 5.43 -13.03 1.52
C GLU A 637 6.19 -12.30 0.41
N ARG A 638 7.47 -12.61 0.18
CA ARG A 638 8.24 -12.04 -0.94
C ARG A 638 7.86 -12.61 -2.31
N GLY A 639 7.09 -13.70 -2.33
CA GLY A 639 6.55 -14.29 -3.56
C GLY A 639 5.39 -13.51 -4.16
N TYR A 640 4.71 -12.65 -3.39
CA TYR A 640 3.59 -11.84 -3.88
C TYR A 640 4.05 -10.87 -4.99
N GLY A 641 3.22 -10.68 -6.02
CA GLY A 641 3.53 -9.86 -7.19
C GLY A 641 4.43 -10.51 -8.26
N THR A 642 4.79 -11.80 -8.12
CA THR A 642 5.67 -12.47 -9.11
C THR A 642 4.98 -12.66 -10.46
N VAL A 643 5.55 -12.07 -11.52
CA VAL A 643 5.09 -12.23 -12.91
C VAL A 643 5.58 -13.57 -13.45
N LEU A 644 4.67 -14.55 -13.51
CA LEU A 644 4.98 -15.93 -13.91
C LEU A 644 5.39 -16.03 -15.38
N TYR A 645 6.51 -16.72 -15.65
CA TYR A 645 6.97 -17.03 -17.00
C TYR A 645 5.97 -17.90 -17.75
N ASN A 646 5.69 -17.53 -19.01
CA ASN A 646 4.85 -18.25 -19.94
C ASN A 646 5.59 -18.39 -21.29
N PRO A 647 5.76 -19.59 -21.86
CA PRO A 647 6.51 -19.77 -23.10
C PRO A 647 5.83 -19.08 -24.31
N ALA A 648 6.49 -18.07 -24.87
CA ALA A 648 5.98 -17.27 -25.99
C ALA A 648 6.97 -17.20 -27.16
N VAL A 649 6.45 -17.00 -28.38
CA VAL A 649 7.25 -17.00 -29.62
C VAL A 649 8.11 -15.74 -29.70
N ARG A 650 9.44 -15.89 -29.67
CA ARG A 650 10.38 -14.79 -29.90
C ARG A 650 10.33 -14.33 -31.36
N VAL A 651 9.73 -13.17 -31.62
CA VAL A 651 9.89 -12.46 -32.89
C VAL A 651 11.24 -11.75 -32.88
N GLN A 652 12.29 -12.41 -33.38
CA GLN A 652 13.65 -11.88 -33.38
C GLN A 652 13.91 -11.02 -34.63
N PRO A 653 14.19 -9.71 -34.50
CA PRO A 653 14.50 -8.86 -35.65
C PRO A 653 15.98 -8.99 -36.05
N GLY A 654 16.27 -9.48 -37.25
CA GLY A 654 17.65 -9.43 -37.79
C GLY A 654 18.10 -10.56 -38.71
N ALA A 655 17.30 -11.61 -38.95
CA ALA A 655 17.63 -12.66 -39.91
C ALA A 655 16.99 -12.36 -41.29
N GLY A 656 17.68 -11.57 -42.12
CA GLY A 656 17.25 -11.32 -43.50
C GLY A 656 17.44 -12.55 -44.39
N PRO A 657 16.42 -12.99 -45.17
CA PRO A 657 16.61 -14.03 -46.18
C PRO A 657 17.62 -13.59 -47.25
N LEU A 658 18.45 -14.53 -47.71
CA LEU A 658 19.44 -14.29 -48.77
C LEU A 658 18.77 -13.82 -50.07
N THR A 659 19.36 -12.80 -50.70
CA THR A 659 18.88 -12.25 -51.97
C THR A 659 19.05 -13.25 -53.11
N THR A 660 18.00 -13.42 -53.91
CA THR A 660 18.10 -13.93 -55.28
C THR A 660 17.47 -12.92 -56.21
N ASN A 661 18.21 -12.53 -57.26
CA ASN A 661 17.78 -11.49 -58.19
C ASN A 661 16.67 -12.01 -59.12
N ASN A 662 15.63 -11.20 -59.31
CA ASN A 662 15.26 -10.81 -60.68
C ASN A 662 14.57 -9.44 -60.71
N GLY A 663 14.72 -8.69 -61.81
CA GLY A 663 14.33 -7.28 -61.89
C GLY A 663 12.99 -7.00 -62.58
N GLY A 664 12.44 -5.81 -62.35
CA GLY A 664 11.26 -5.25 -63.02
C GLY A 664 11.13 -3.74 -62.72
N ALA A 665 10.80 -2.94 -63.73
CA ALA A 665 10.84 -1.46 -63.66
C ALA A 665 9.45 -0.82 -63.37
N PRO A 666 9.38 0.46 -62.92
CA PRO A 666 8.17 1.04 -62.32
C PRO A 666 7.39 2.03 -63.22
N ALA A 667 6.12 2.27 -62.88
CA ALA A 667 5.34 3.46 -63.27
C ALA A 667 4.06 3.59 -62.40
N GLY A 668 3.47 4.79 -62.32
CA GLY A 668 2.04 4.96 -61.92
C GLY A 668 1.70 5.92 -60.77
N LEU A 669 1.93 7.23 -60.94
CA LEU A 669 1.31 8.27 -60.10
C LEU A 669 -0.11 8.58 -60.62
N ASN A 670 -1.10 8.73 -59.72
CA ASN A 670 -2.15 9.75 -59.88
C ASN A 670 -2.76 10.15 -58.53
N SER A 671 -3.45 11.30 -58.49
CA SER A 671 -3.91 11.97 -57.27
C SER A 671 -5.43 12.19 -57.23
N GLY A 672 -6.01 12.36 -56.04
CA GLY A 672 -7.41 12.74 -55.87
C GLY A 672 -7.78 13.05 -54.42
N ARG A 673 -8.01 14.34 -54.11
CA ARG A 673 -8.63 14.81 -52.85
C ARG A 673 -10.11 15.11 -53.10
N SER A 674 -11.01 14.73 -52.17
CA SER A 674 -12.12 15.61 -51.74
C SER A 674 -12.78 15.12 -50.42
N TYR A 675 -13.82 15.82 -49.97
CA TYR A 675 -14.34 15.90 -48.59
C TYR A 675 -15.68 15.16 -48.33
N ASN A 676 -16.01 15.04 -47.02
CA ASN A 676 -17.35 14.85 -46.39
C ASN A 676 -18.02 13.46 -46.57
N ARG A 677 -18.66 12.83 -45.57
CA ARG A 677 -19.62 13.31 -44.55
C ARG A 677 -19.84 12.23 -43.45
N THR A 678 -20.54 12.57 -42.36
CA THR A 678 -20.82 11.73 -41.16
C THR A 678 -22.13 10.91 -41.21
N GLY A 679 -22.19 9.83 -40.40
CA GLY A 679 -23.40 9.04 -40.07
C GLY A 679 -23.04 7.57 -39.73
N HIS A 680 -22.93 7.14 -38.47
CA HIS A 680 -23.99 6.73 -37.51
C HIS A 680 -24.81 5.47 -37.88
N GLY A 681 -24.20 4.30 -37.66
CA GLY A 681 -24.71 3.21 -36.80
C GLY A 681 -26.09 2.57 -36.99
N ALA A 682 -26.10 1.29 -37.39
CA ALA A 682 -27.02 0.25 -36.92
C ALA A 682 -26.41 -1.15 -37.14
N ASP A 683 -26.60 -2.07 -36.18
CA ASP A 683 -27.00 -3.49 -36.38
C ASP A 683 -26.67 -4.39 -35.17
N PHE A 684 -27.62 -4.41 -34.22
CA PHE A 684 -27.90 -5.55 -33.34
C PHE A 684 -29.40 -5.53 -33.03
N SER A 685 -30.18 -6.39 -33.70
CA SER A 685 -31.58 -6.66 -33.35
C SER A 685 -31.95 -8.09 -33.73
N ASP A 686 -32.79 -8.75 -32.92
CA ASP A 686 -33.07 -10.19 -33.02
C ASP A 686 -34.27 -10.51 -33.91
N SER A 687 -34.17 -11.57 -34.73
CA SER A 687 -35.30 -12.29 -35.33
C SER A 687 -34.89 -13.67 -35.91
N PRO A 688 -35.85 -14.60 -36.12
CA PRO A 688 -35.60 -16.06 -36.14
C PRO A 688 -35.14 -16.65 -37.50
N PRO A 689 -34.73 -17.95 -37.57
CA PRO A 689 -33.78 -18.43 -38.58
C PRO A 689 -34.38 -18.93 -39.89
N SER A 690 -33.60 -18.79 -40.98
CA SER A 690 -33.87 -19.43 -42.28
C SER A 690 -32.68 -20.27 -42.78
N THR A 691 -33.01 -21.48 -43.21
CA THR A 691 -32.16 -22.58 -43.70
C THR A 691 -31.07 -22.29 -44.74
N PHE A 692 -29.92 -22.97 -44.57
CA PHE A 692 -29.02 -23.53 -45.60
C PHE A 692 -28.60 -22.70 -46.83
N GLN A 693 -27.28 -22.51 -46.99
CA GLN A 693 -26.54 -23.26 -48.01
C GLN A 693 -25.05 -23.45 -47.64
N ARG A 694 -24.49 -24.62 -47.94
CA ARG A 694 -23.03 -24.87 -47.87
C ARG A 694 -22.37 -24.43 -49.18
N ARG A 695 -21.32 -23.62 -49.11
CA ARG A 695 -20.19 -23.69 -50.06
C ARG A 695 -18.86 -23.66 -49.31
N SER A 696 -17.86 -24.30 -49.91
CA SER A 696 -16.51 -24.46 -49.37
C SER A 696 -15.51 -24.15 -50.48
N GLY A 697 -14.33 -23.67 -50.11
CA GLY A 697 -13.21 -23.46 -51.03
C GLY A 697 -12.74 -22.01 -51.16
N SER A 698 -11.45 -21.82 -50.96
CA SER A 698 -10.58 -20.81 -51.59
C SER A 698 -11.11 -19.37 -51.78
N ASP A 699 -10.87 -18.52 -50.79
CA ASP A 699 -10.77 -17.06 -51.01
C ASP A 699 -9.74 -16.38 -50.07
N ALA A 700 -8.65 -17.11 -49.78
CA ALA A 700 -7.59 -16.68 -48.85
C ALA A 700 -6.36 -16.08 -49.54
N ALA A 701 -6.39 -15.93 -50.87
CA ALA A 701 -5.21 -15.63 -51.69
C ALA A 701 -4.99 -14.14 -52.02
N ASN A 702 -5.95 -13.26 -51.68
CA ASN A 702 -5.97 -11.86 -52.17
C ASN A 702 -6.19 -10.81 -51.08
N ARG A 703 -5.68 -11.06 -49.86
CA ARG A 703 -5.52 -9.99 -48.85
C ARG A 703 -4.11 -9.41 -48.94
N PRO A 704 -3.95 -8.06 -48.96
CA PRO A 704 -2.64 -7.46 -48.74
C PRO A 704 -2.11 -7.85 -47.34
N PRO A 705 -0.78 -7.90 -47.14
CA PRO A 705 -0.21 -8.15 -45.82
C PRO A 705 -0.72 -7.10 -44.81
N PRO A 706 -0.91 -7.48 -43.53
CA PRO A 706 -1.29 -6.51 -42.51
C PRO A 706 -0.21 -5.41 -42.41
N PRO A 707 -0.60 -4.14 -42.17
CA PRO A 707 0.37 -3.06 -42.03
C PRO A 707 1.36 -3.38 -40.90
N THR A 708 2.64 -3.25 -41.20
CA THR A 708 3.74 -3.50 -40.26
C THR A 708 4.13 -2.26 -39.46
N HIS A 709 3.56 -1.09 -39.81
CA HIS A 709 3.82 0.20 -39.19
C HIS A 709 2.51 0.99 -38.99
N THR A 710 2.46 1.82 -37.95
CA THR A 710 1.42 2.87 -37.80
C THR A 710 1.66 4.03 -38.79
N GLU A 711 0.72 4.98 -38.87
CA GLU A 711 0.91 6.22 -39.67
C GLU A 711 2.12 7.03 -39.18
N ASP A 712 2.45 6.94 -37.88
CA ASP A 712 3.65 7.53 -37.24
C ASP A 712 4.94 6.69 -37.43
N GLY A 713 4.87 5.56 -38.14
CA GLY A 713 6.01 4.70 -38.43
C GLY A 713 6.41 3.70 -37.33
N GLU A 714 5.68 3.62 -36.21
CA GLU A 714 5.99 2.66 -35.14
C GLU A 714 5.73 1.21 -35.59
N LYS A 715 6.67 0.29 -35.29
CA LYS A 715 6.52 -1.13 -35.64
C LYS A 715 5.33 -1.75 -34.91
N MET A 716 4.38 -2.28 -35.68
CA MET A 716 3.21 -2.96 -35.13
C MET A 716 3.59 -4.36 -34.62
N GLN A 717 3.30 -4.60 -33.34
CA GLN A 717 3.39 -5.90 -32.69
C GLN A 717 2.00 -6.53 -32.58
N THR A 718 1.94 -7.86 -32.48
CA THR A 718 0.72 -8.59 -32.12
C THR A 718 0.96 -9.43 -30.88
N GLN A 719 0.06 -9.34 -29.91
CA GLN A 719 0.11 -10.06 -28.64
C GLN A 719 -1.22 -10.81 -28.45
N ASN A 720 -1.17 -12.04 -27.93
CA ASN A 720 -2.34 -12.86 -27.69
C ASN A 720 -2.50 -13.15 -26.19
N ILE A 721 -3.72 -13.06 -25.67
CA ILE A 721 -4.07 -13.47 -24.30
C ILE A 721 -5.31 -14.37 -24.34
N SER A 722 -5.43 -15.28 -23.38
CA SER A 722 -6.59 -16.18 -23.24
C SER A 722 -7.41 -15.77 -22.02
N ILE A 723 -8.73 -15.75 -22.17
CA ILE A 723 -9.66 -15.27 -21.13
C ILE A 723 -10.83 -16.26 -21.00
N PRO A 724 -11.14 -16.77 -19.79
CA PRO A 724 -12.31 -17.62 -19.54
C PRO A 724 -13.62 -17.01 -20.05
N SER A 725 -14.42 -17.82 -20.77
CA SER A 725 -15.59 -17.36 -21.53
C SER A 725 -16.64 -16.63 -20.70
N ASP A 726 -16.76 -16.96 -19.42
CA ASP A 726 -17.69 -16.37 -18.44
C ASP A 726 -17.27 -14.95 -17.99
N MET A 727 -16.00 -14.59 -18.15
CA MET A 727 -15.48 -13.24 -17.89
C MET A 727 -15.42 -12.39 -19.16
N VAL A 728 -15.43 -12.97 -20.36
CA VAL A 728 -15.44 -12.21 -21.63
C VAL A 728 -16.63 -11.24 -21.74
N GLY A 729 -17.74 -11.54 -21.08
CA GLY A 729 -18.93 -10.66 -21.03
C GLY A 729 -18.66 -9.29 -20.41
N CYS A 730 -17.87 -9.20 -19.32
CA CYS A 730 -17.60 -7.92 -18.66
C CYS A 730 -16.68 -7.01 -19.49
N ILE A 731 -15.73 -7.62 -20.22
CA ILE A 731 -14.79 -6.93 -21.11
C ILE A 731 -15.49 -6.38 -22.36
N ILE A 732 -16.39 -7.17 -22.97
CA ILE A 732 -17.14 -6.71 -24.13
C ILE A 732 -18.11 -5.59 -23.73
N GLY A 733 -18.80 -5.75 -22.61
CA GLY A 733 -19.83 -4.82 -22.14
C GLY A 733 -21.12 -4.90 -22.96
N ARG A 734 -22.20 -4.29 -22.46
CA ARG A 734 -23.50 -4.27 -23.13
C ARG A 734 -23.37 -3.60 -24.51
N GLY A 735 -23.75 -4.30 -25.58
CA GLY A 735 -23.62 -3.81 -26.96
C GLY A 735 -22.19 -3.66 -27.47
N GLY A 736 -21.17 -4.19 -26.78
CA GLY A 736 -19.77 -4.03 -27.17
C GLY A 736 -19.17 -2.66 -26.84
N SER A 737 -19.83 -1.87 -25.98
CA SER A 737 -19.38 -0.52 -25.59
C SER A 737 -17.98 -0.52 -24.98
N LYS A 738 -17.74 -1.40 -23.99
CA LYS A 738 -16.51 -1.40 -23.19
C LYS A 738 -15.29 -1.86 -23.98
N ILE A 739 -15.41 -2.88 -24.84
CA ILE A 739 -14.33 -3.25 -25.75
C ILE A 739 -14.06 -2.17 -26.82
N SER A 740 -15.08 -1.39 -27.21
CA SER A 740 -14.90 -0.28 -28.16
C SER A 740 -14.21 0.91 -27.50
N GLU A 741 -14.51 1.19 -26.23
CA GLU A 741 -13.78 2.13 -25.38
C GLU A 741 -12.32 1.71 -25.20
N ILE A 742 -12.04 0.45 -24.82
CA ILE A 742 -10.68 -0.06 -24.66
C ILE A 742 -9.87 0.08 -25.96
N ARG A 743 -10.46 -0.26 -27.12
CA ARG A 743 -9.83 -0.02 -28.45
C ARG A 743 -9.53 1.47 -28.70
N LYS A 744 -10.48 2.37 -28.39
CA LYS A 744 -10.32 3.83 -28.58
C LYS A 744 -9.23 4.40 -27.67
N THR A 745 -9.19 3.98 -26.41
CA THR A 745 -8.29 4.50 -25.37
C THR A 745 -6.87 3.92 -25.49
N SER A 746 -6.72 2.68 -25.96
CA SER A 746 -5.39 2.07 -26.23
C SER A 746 -4.83 2.41 -27.60
N GLY A 747 -5.67 2.65 -28.61
CA GLY A 747 -5.26 2.72 -30.02
C GLY A 747 -5.00 1.35 -30.66
N ALA A 748 -5.14 0.25 -29.91
CA ALA A 748 -4.85 -1.10 -30.39
C ALA A 748 -6.08 -1.77 -31.02
N ARG A 749 -5.84 -2.51 -32.11
CA ARG A 749 -6.84 -3.34 -32.78
C ARG A 749 -7.02 -4.66 -32.04
N ILE A 750 -8.01 -4.72 -31.15
CA ILE A 750 -8.35 -5.93 -30.39
C ILE A 750 -9.40 -6.76 -31.14
N SER A 751 -9.06 -8.01 -31.46
CA SER A 751 -9.94 -9.05 -32.01
C SER A 751 -10.24 -10.12 -30.96
N ILE A 752 -11.42 -10.73 -31.01
CA ILE A 752 -11.86 -11.75 -30.04
C ILE A 752 -12.35 -12.98 -30.80
N ALA A 753 -11.85 -14.17 -30.45
CA ALA A 753 -12.30 -15.44 -31.02
C ALA A 753 -13.80 -15.66 -30.79
N LYS A 754 -14.54 -16.09 -31.83
CA LYS A 754 -15.99 -16.32 -31.74
C LYS A 754 -16.37 -17.54 -30.88
N ALA A 755 -15.49 -18.55 -30.82
CA ALA A 755 -15.61 -19.73 -29.98
C ALA A 755 -14.44 -19.79 -29.00
N PRO A 756 -14.52 -20.60 -27.92
CA PRO A 756 -13.35 -21.01 -27.14
C PRO A 756 -12.30 -21.65 -28.06
N HIS A 757 -11.02 -21.50 -27.71
CA HIS A 757 -9.92 -22.10 -28.47
C HIS A 757 -9.47 -23.47 -27.93
N ASP A 758 -10.12 -23.95 -26.86
CA ASP A 758 -9.81 -25.19 -26.17
C ASP A 758 -10.97 -25.71 -25.30
N ASP A 759 -10.85 -26.97 -24.88
CA ASP A 759 -11.80 -27.66 -23.98
C ASP A 759 -11.81 -27.07 -22.55
N THR A 760 -10.86 -26.20 -22.22
CA THR A 760 -10.82 -25.43 -20.97
C THR A 760 -11.73 -24.19 -20.99
N GLY A 761 -12.40 -23.90 -22.11
CA GLY A 761 -13.42 -22.85 -22.18
C GLY A 761 -12.86 -21.43 -22.29
N GLU A 762 -11.59 -21.26 -22.65
CA GLU A 762 -10.96 -19.95 -22.79
C GLU A 762 -11.08 -19.41 -24.22
N ARG A 763 -11.41 -18.13 -24.36
CA ARG A 763 -11.45 -17.42 -25.64
C ARG A 763 -10.21 -16.57 -25.81
N MET A 764 -9.57 -16.70 -26.97
CA MET A 764 -8.40 -15.92 -27.32
C MET A 764 -8.77 -14.48 -27.72
N PHE A 765 -8.01 -13.53 -27.20
CA PHE A 765 -7.97 -12.13 -27.61
C PHE A 765 -6.65 -11.87 -28.32
N THR A 766 -6.71 -11.27 -29.51
CA THR A 766 -5.55 -10.86 -30.30
C THR A 766 -5.49 -9.35 -30.36
N ILE A 767 -4.40 -8.77 -29.86
CA ILE A 767 -4.18 -7.33 -29.72
C ILE A 767 -3.08 -6.94 -30.70
N THR A 768 -3.38 -6.05 -31.65
CA THR A 768 -2.41 -5.60 -32.68
C THR A 768 -2.32 -4.08 -32.70
N GLY A 769 -1.10 -3.54 -32.56
CA GLY A 769 -0.81 -2.12 -32.37
C GLY A 769 0.68 -1.89 -32.14
N SER A 770 1.12 -0.67 -31.84
CA SER A 770 2.50 -0.46 -31.38
C SER A 770 2.72 -1.00 -29.97
N ALA A 771 3.96 -1.03 -29.48
CA ALA A 771 4.29 -1.58 -28.16
C ALA A 771 3.49 -0.91 -27.03
N SER A 772 3.47 0.43 -27.01
CA SER A 772 2.71 1.23 -26.04
C SER A 772 1.20 1.03 -26.16
N ALA A 773 0.67 0.97 -27.40
CA ALA A 773 -0.76 0.72 -27.63
C ALA A 773 -1.17 -0.68 -27.13
N ASN A 774 -0.36 -1.70 -27.35
CA ASN A 774 -0.61 -3.06 -26.88
C ASN A 774 -0.53 -3.16 -25.36
N GLU A 775 0.51 -2.60 -24.74
CA GLU A 775 0.67 -2.57 -23.28
C GLU A 775 -0.52 -1.88 -22.59
N LYS A 776 -0.93 -0.72 -23.10
CA LYS A 776 -2.12 0.01 -22.63
C LYS A 776 -3.42 -0.77 -22.84
N ALA A 777 -3.53 -1.54 -23.92
CA ALA A 777 -4.66 -2.44 -24.15
C ALA A 777 -4.70 -3.61 -23.15
N LEU A 778 -3.56 -4.27 -22.89
CA LEU A 778 -3.48 -5.35 -21.90
C LEU A 778 -3.82 -4.84 -20.49
N TYR A 779 -3.29 -3.69 -20.08
CA TYR A 779 -3.59 -3.08 -18.79
C TYR A 779 -5.11 -2.90 -18.60
N LEU A 780 -5.77 -2.22 -19.54
CA LEU A 780 -7.21 -2.00 -19.52
C LEU A 780 -8.03 -3.31 -19.56
N LEU A 781 -7.53 -4.36 -20.23
CA LEU A 781 -8.19 -5.67 -20.25
C LEU A 781 -8.07 -6.39 -18.90
N TYR A 782 -6.93 -6.31 -18.21
CA TYR A 782 -6.73 -6.92 -16.89
C TYR A 782 -7.45 -6.16 -15.77
N GLU A 783 -7.41 -4.83 -15.75
CA GLU A 783 -8.17 -3.99 -14.81
C GLU A 783 -9.67 -4.37 -14.80
N ASN A 784 -10.23 -4.62 -15.99
CA ASN A 784 -11.62 -5.06 -16.15
C ASN A 784 -11.90 -6.49 -15.69
N LEU A 785 -10.90 -7.38 -15.73
CA LEU A 785 -11.00 -8.73 -15.17
C LEU A 785 -10.93 -8.72 -13.65
N GLU A 786 -10.04 -7.91 -13.06
CA GLU A 786 -9.88 -7.82 -11.61
C GLU A 786 -11.07 -7.15 -10.94
N ALA A 787 -11.64 -6.11 -11.55
CA ALA A 787 -12.89 -5.49 -11.10
C ALA A 787 -14.06 -6.49 -11.07
N GLU A 788 -14.23 -7.33 -12.12
CA GLU A 788 -15.28 -8.36 -12.15
C GLU A 788 -15.01 -9.51 -11.17
N LYS A 789 -13.75 -9.90 -10.94
CA LYS A 789 -13.38 -10.88 -9.92
C LYS A 789 -13.73 -10.39 -8.51
N MET A 790 -13.34 -9.17 -8.15
CA MET A 790 -13.70 -8.59 -6.83
C MET A 790 -15.21 -8.44 -6.65
N ARG A 791 -15.93 -8.05 -7.72
CA ARG A 791 -17.40 -7.97 -7.70
C ARG A 791 -18.08 -9.34 -7.51
N ARG A 792 -17.42 -10.44 -7.89
CA ARG A 792 -17.94 -11.81 -7.68
C ARG A 792 -17.62 -12.35 -6.29
N SER A 793 -16.42 -12.11 -5.75
CA SER A 793 -16.13 -12.51 -4.36
C SER A 793 -17.02 -11.78 -3.36
N GLN A 794 -17.24 -10.47 -3.55
CA GLN A 794 -18.18 -9.66 -2.76
C GLN A 794 -19.69 -10.01 -2.95
N ALA A 795 -19.99 -11.11 -3.67
CA ALA A 795 -21.35 -11.61 -3.89
C ALA A 795 -21.47 -13.11 -3.57
N GLN A 796 -20.47 -13.70 -2.91
CA GLN A 796 -20.51 -15.05 -2.35
C GLN A 796 -20.40 -15.08 -0.81
N ASP A 797 -20.11 -13.93 -0.21
CA ASP A 797 -20.23 -13.61 1.22
C ASP A 797 -21.54 -12.81 1.49
#